data_AF-A0A1F7CYX2-F1
#
_entry.id   AF-A0A1F7CYX2-F1
#
_cell.length_a   1.000
_cell.length_b   1.000
_cell.length_c   1.000
_cell.angle_alpha   90.00
_cell.angle_beta   90.00
_cell.angle_gamma   90.00
#
_symmetry.space_group_name_H-M   'P 1'
#
loop_
_entity.id
_entity.type
_entity.pdbx_description
1 polymer ?
#
loop_
_entity_poly.entity_id
_entity_poly.type
_entity_poly.pdbx_seq_one_letter_code
_entity_poly.pdbx_strand_id
1 'polypeptide(L)'
;MTRAYCLRMQKLSFSRVPPVEGLLLCFLLFSVLWRGGKSLETTWMLVGVAGALVLADTLRSSEKIDPPSLLRSFGGARNGELRMENSFGLLWVCAFGFLAWTTLSYFFSTTRNYGLDEVLRDSALVLIFLWTMRHAGGESGARFPHRFIHTMTVAAVLGAFFGLLVYSMQPVNRFVGTFFDHRFHTDYWPNAWAQFVLLAWPMIVLWMRGRNARLQVAGCGLLGLVLGTLLLSYSRGAMIAFGGQIALLGLWEWVRRKSGGLQPTTPSLSAGQAGLRGPGMTDCGRMFARTCVVAVIAVALFFAANAMRGQFHPVQSIGEKVTFTADEGGSSINERKQFWKQSITLISERPLLGWGPYSFRFVHQRLQTSVLATSDHPHNIFLKLATERGIVAAILFAILVVVILWPMVALLHCCIVRKRMANGVELDQQYSNTAIQQSFLFIAVLGVVAHNLIDYNLQFVGIALPFWMMLGVLASANAKCTLRQSSEQVQDKAKKMNTKFVHKLELTVAVLLLTVALREAVFLVTSSIGRHAETQEDFTTALTWYDRSASEWFSRDMHLSRALLRTMQGETLQAQEAMDAFFRLNAEDPRGWRLQGDIARTKGNLEAAADAYAKAYELGRWNDLSIALALAEVLGESEQGATSSEQFSLEEMKPEMDALLGSFIEAIVRNAHFIALSHNAEDAIALSAFLAKQFPESAPRYEVFAARADFAMRAERAKLKRRPTGYLW
;
A
#
# COMPACT_ATOMS: atom_id res chain seq x y z
N MET A 1 51.01 -35.97 -37.11
CA MET A 1 49.71 -35.45 -37.59
C MET A 1 48.83 -35.15 -36.40
N THR A 2 48.94 -33.93 -35.89
CA THR A 2 48.31 -33.42 -34.66
C THR A 2 47.11 -32.57 -35.07
N ARG A 3 45.88 -33.05 -34.87
CA ARG A 3 44.66 -32.24 -35.09
C ARG A 3 44.30 -31.51 -33.80
N ALA A 4 44.69 -30.25 -33.74
CA ALA A 4 44.25 -29.29 -32.74
C ALA A 4 42.73 -29.07 -32.84
N TYR A 5 42.01 -29.38 -31.78
CA TYR A 5 40.65 -28.90 -31.57
C TYR A 5 40.73 -27.41 -31.24
N CYS A 6 40.51 -26.59 -32.27
CA CYS A 6 40.42 -25.15 -32.17
C CYS A 6 39.20 -24.80 -31.30
N LEU A 7 39.46 -24.37 -30.06
CA LEU A 7 38.53 -23.68 -29.18
C LEU A 7 38.00 -22.44 -29.92
N ARG A 8 36.89 -22.63 -30.63
CA ARG A 8 36.12 -21.53 -31.18
C ARG A 8 35.54 -20.80 -29.97
N MET A 9 36.19 -19.69 -29.57
CA MET A 9 35.60 -18.71 -28.67
C MET A 9 34.20 -18.40 -29.21
N GLN A 10 33.18 -18.95 -28.58
CA GLN A 10 31.83 -18.42 -28.71
C GLN A 10 31.92 -17.00 -28.17
N LYS A 11 31.98 -16.05 -29.11
CA LYS A 11 31.73 -14.63 -28.88
C LYS A 11 30.66 -14.53 -27.79
N LEU A 12 30.99 -13.87 -26.68
CA LEU A 12 30.02 -13.35 -25.73
C LEU A 12 28.97 -12.59 -26.53
N SER A 13 27.86 -13.26 -26.87
CA SER A 13 26.68 -12.56 -27.31
C SER A 13 26.13 -11.92 -26.05
N PHE A 14 26.31 -10.60 -25.94
CA PHE A 14 25.59 -9.80 -24.98
C PHE A 14 24.11 -10.21 -25.08
N SER A 15 23.58 -10.82 -24.01
CA SER A 15 22.19 -11.29 -24.00
C SER A 15 21.30 -10.09 -24.30
N ARG A 16 20.49 -10.17 -25.36
CA ARG A 16 19.65 -9.09 -25.90
C ARG A 16 18.46 -8.67 -24.99
N VAL A 17 18.62 -8.73 -23.66
CA VAL A 17 17.75 -8.10 -22.65
C VAL A 17 18.56 -7.44 -21.50
N PRO A 18 19.31 -6.33 -21.71
CA PRO A 18 20.01 -5.71 -20.58
C PRO A 18 19.39 -4.47 -19.88
N PRO A 19 18.87 -3.41 -20.55
CA PRO A 19 18.65 -2.16 -19.80
C PRO A 19 17.34 -2.10 -19.01
N VAL A 20 16.23 -2.63 -19.54
CA VAL A 20 14.89 -2.30 -18.98
C VAL A 20 14.48 -3.20 -17.81
N GLU A 21 14.96 -4.45 -17.77
CA GLU A 21 14.82 -5.30 -16.58
C GLU A 21 15.58 -4.69 -15.39
N GLY A 22 16.81 -4.22 -15.64
CA GLY A 22 17.62 -3.54 -14.64
C GLY A 22 16.92 -2.29 -14.11
N LEU A 23 16.29 -1.51 -14.99
CA LEU A 23 15.47 -0.36 -14.60
C LEU A 23 14.36 -0.74 -13.60
N LEU A 24 13.59 -1.80 -13.89
CA LEU A 24 12.52 -2.27 -13.01
C LEU A 24 13.05 -2.75 -11.64
N LEU A 25 14.15 -3.51 -11.62
CA LEU A 25 14.73 -4.02 -10.38
C LEU A 25 15.41 -2.93 -9.54
N CYS A 26 16.08 -1.97 -10.18
CA CYS A 26 16.61 -0.79 -9.49
C CYS A 26 15.47 0.05 -8.91
N PHE A 27 14.37 0.21 -9.65
CA PHE A 27 13.20 0.92 -9.14
C PHE A 27 12.52 0.18 -7.99
N LEU A 28 12.47 -1.15 -8.02
CA LEU A 28 11.99 -1.96 -6.89
C LEU A 28 12.84 -1.71 -5.63
N LEU A 29 14.16 -1.65 -5.76
CA LEU A 29 15.03 -1.36 -4.62
C LEU A 29 14.77 0.06 -4.09
N PHE A 30 14.68 1.05 -4.99
CA PHE A 30 14.35 2.43 -4.64
C PHE A 30 13.00 2.52 -3.93
N SER A 31 11.95 1.90 -4.45
CA SER A 31 10.59 2.02 -3.90
C SER A 31 10.45 1.38 -2.51
N VAL A 32 11.28 0.41 -2.16
CA VAL A 32 11.32 -0.13 -0.79
C VAL A 32 12.13 0.77 0.14
N LEU A 33 13.31 1.23 -0.32
CA LEU A 33 14.26 1.97 0.53
C LEU A 33 13.94 3.46 0.69
N TRP A 34 13.16 4.05 -0.22
CA TRP A 34 12.74 5.45 -0.17
C TRP A 34 11.32 5.57 0.38
N ARG A 35 11.18 5.84 1.69
CA ARG A 35 9.90 6.06 2.39
C ARG A 35 8.86 4.95 2.15
N GLY A 36 9.30 3.71 1.92
CA GLY A 36 8.43 2.60 1.52
C GLY A 36 7.64 2.83 0.22
N GLY A 37 7.99 3.86 -0.56
CA GLY A 37 7.32 4.22 -1.80
C GLY A 37 5.93 4.81 -1.59
N LYS A 38 5.67 5.47 -0.45
CA LYS A 38 4.40 6.15 -0.18
C LYS A 38 4.24 7.48 -0.92
N SER A 39 5.36 8.02 -1.42
CA SER A 39 5.42 9.37 -1.93
C SER A 39 4.96 9.51 -3.38
N LEU A 40 4.52 10.71 -3.74
CA LEU A 40 3.97 11.01 -5.06
C LEU A 40 5.03 10.84 -6.16
N GLU A 41 6.27 11.25 -5.88
CA GLU A 41 7.39 11.08 -6.81
C GLU A 41 7.63 9.60 -7.14
N THR A 42 7.41 8.69 -6.18
CA THR A 42 7.54 7.25 -6.42
C THR A 42 6.48 6.74 -7.39
N THR A 43 5.23 7.22 -7.27
CA THR A 43 4.15 6.88 -8.20
C THR A 43 4.44 7.38 -9.62
N TRP A 44 4.98 8.59 -9.78
CA TRP A 44 5.32 9.13 -11.11
C TRP A 44 6.49 8.37 -11.75
N MET A 45 7.51 8.03 -10.96
CA MET A 45 8.61 7.18 -11.42
C MET A 45 8.10 5.79 -11.83
N LEU A 46 7.15 5.21 -11.09
CA LEU A 46 6.52 3.93 -11.45
C LEU A 46 5.83 4.00 -12.82
N VAL A 47 5.11 5.09 -13.13
CA VAL A 47 4.50 5.32 -14.46
C VAL A 47 5.58 5.40 -15.54
N GLY A 48 6.67 6.12 -15.29
CA GLY A 48 7.82 6.20 -16.19
C GLY A 48 8.45 4.84 -16.48
N VAL A 49 8.65 4.02 -15.44
CA VAL A 49 9.20 2.65 -15.56
C VAL A 49 8.24 1.74 -16.35
N ALA A 50 6.94 1.76 -16.05
CA ALA A 50 5.95 0.99 -16.80
C ALA A 50 5.91 1.38 -18.28
N GLY A 51 5.94 2.68 -18.57
CA GLY A 51 6.02 3.21 -19.92
C GLY A 51 7.27 2.74 -20.67
N ALA A 52 8.44 2.85 -20.04
CA ALA A 52 9.71 2.37 -20.62
C ALA A 52 9.69 0.86 -20.92
N LEU A 53 9.10 0.05 -20.03
CA LEU A 53 8.94 -1.39 -20.24
C LEU A 53 8.07 -1.71 -21.46
N VAL A 54 6.91 -1.07 -21.58
CA VAL A 54 5.96 -1.31 -22.69
C VAL A 54 6.52 -0.80 -24.02
N LEU A 55 7.17 0.37 -24.03
CA LEU A 55 7.79 0.94 -25.24
C LEU A 55 8.92 0.05 -25.75
N ALA A 56 9.78 -0.45 -24.86
CA ALA A 56 10.87 -1.35 -25.23
C ALA A 56 10.36 -2.69 -25.78
N ASP A 57 9.30 -3.25 -25.18
CA ASP A 57 8.66 -4.48 -25.67
C ASP A 57 8.07 -4.29 -27.08
N THR A 58 7.44 -3.13 -27.30
CA THR A 58 6.87 -2.75 -28.60
C THR A 58 7.95 -2.57 -29.67
N LEU A 59 9.01 -1.82 -29.40
CA LEU A 59 10.10 -1.58 -30.36
C LEU A 59 10.78 -2.89 -30.77
N ARG A 60 10.97 -3.81 -29.81
CA ARG A 60 11.54 -5.13 -30.08
C ARG A 60 10.64 -6.01 -30.95
N SER A 61 9.32 -5.91 -30.81
CA SER A 61 8.37 -6.65 -31.66
C SER A 61 8.36 -6.17 -33.12
N SER A 62 8.87 -4.96 -33.38
CA SER A 62 8.93 -4.33 -34.70
C SER A 62 10.19 -4.72 -35.49
N GLU A 63 11.31 -5.02 -34.82
CA GLU A 63 12.49 -5.55 -35.49
C GLU A 63 12.20 -6.97 -36.02
N LYS A 64 12.30 -7.19 -37.34
CA LYS A 64 12.32 -8.52 -37.97
C LYS A 64 13.56 -9.30 -37.50
N ILE A 65 13.55 -9.74 -36.25
CA ILE A 65 14.56 -10.63 -35.71
C ILE A 65 14.10 -12.03 -36.06
N ASP A 66 14.95 -12.76 -36.80
CA ASP A 66 14.79 -14.19 -37.02
C ASP A 66 14.37 -14.87 -35.71
N PRO A 67 13.27 -15.65 -35.72
CA PRO A 67 12.80 -16.31 -34.53
C PRO A 67 13.94 -17.03 -33.81
N PRO A 68 14.02 -16.96 -32.46
CA PRO A 68 14.86 -17.87 -31.70
C PRO A 68 14.60 -19.30 -32.19
N SER A 69 15.63 -20.14 -32.23
CA SER A 69 15.58 -21.54 -32.68
C SER A 69 14.49 -22.41 -32.03
N LEU A 70 13.82 -21.91 -30.98
CA LEU A 70 12.60 -22.45 -30.38
C LEU A 70 11.36 -22.43 -31.27
N LEU A 71 11.25 -21.51 -32.24
CA LEU A 71 10.17 -21.54 -33.25
C LEU A 71 10.35 -22.67 -34.29
N ARG A 72 11.47 -23.41 -34.22
CA ARG A 72 11.67 -24.67 -34.97
C ARG A 72 11.29 -25.92 -34.19
N SER A 73 11.24 -25.90 -32.85
CA SER A 73 10.80 -27.07 -32.06
C SER A 73 9.30 -27.11 -31.82
N PHE A 74 8.60 -25.99 -32.01
CA PHE A 74 7.16 -25.99 -32.26
C PHE A 74 6.95 -26.26 -33.75
N GLY A 75 6.65 -27.51 -34.09
CA GLY A 75 6.35 -27.92 -35.46
C GLY A 75 5.34 -26.97 -36.10
N GLY A 76 5.79 -26.27 -37.15
CA GLY A 76 4.96 -25.63 -38.16
C GLY A 76 4.21 -24.37 -37.74
N ALA A 77 4.89 -23.21 -37.67
CA ALA A 77 4.24 -21.92 -37.95
C ALA A 77 5.25 -20.92 -38.52
N ARG A 78 5.23 -20.73 -39.84
CA ARG A 78 6.07 -19.79 -40.58
C ARG A 78 5.60 -18.32 -40.48
N ASN A 79 4.53 -18.05 -39.73
CA ASN A 79 3.94 -16.71 -39.57
C ASN A 79 3.66 -16.44 -38.08
N GLY A 80 3.98 -15.24 -37.59
CA GLY A 80 3.99 -14.83 -36.18
C GLY A 80 2.66 -14.90 -35.42
N GLU A 81 2.22 -16.10 -35.06
CA GLU A 81 1.08 -16.34 -34.16
C GLU A 81 1.57 -16.87 -32.80
N LEU A 82 1.51 -16.02 -31.77
CA LEU A 82 1.56 -16.48 -30.38
C LEU A 82 0.27 -17.25 -30.06
N ARG A 83 0.39 -18.55 -29.73
CA ARG A 83 -0.71 -19.32 -29.13
C ARG A 83 -0.99 -18.76 -27.73
N MET A 84 -2.01 -17.92 -27.60
CA MET A 84 -2.47 -17.38 -26.30
C MET A 84 -3.62 -18.24 -25.77
N GLU A 85 -3.43 -18.85 -24.61
CA GLU A 85 -4.40 -19.74 -23.94
C GLU A 85 -5.60 -18.97 -23.33
N ASN A 86 -6.71 -19.67 -23.09
CA ASN A 86 -7.93 -19.12 -22.47
C ASN A 86 -7.68 -18.41 -21.13
N SER A 87 -6.72 -18.89 -20.32
CA SER A 87 -6.38 -18.30 -19.01
C SER A 87 -5.69 -16.93 -19.13
N PHE A 88 -4.85 -16.71 -20.14
CA PHE A 88 -4.23 -15.40 -20.38
C PHE A 88 -5.29 -14.37 -20.81
N GLY A 89 -6.19 -14.76 -21.71
CA GLY A 89 -7.27 -13.89 -22.19
C GLY A 89 -8.15 -13.41 -21.04
N LEU A 90 -8.55 -14.31 -20.13
CA LEU A 90 -9.32 -13.95 -18.94
C LEU A 90 -8.55 -12.98 -18.03
N LEU A 91 -7.29 -13.27 -17.72
CA LEU A 91 -6.46 -12.40 -16.88
C LEU A 91 -6.29 -11.01 -17.47
N TRP A 92 -6.06 -10.93 -18.79
CA TRP A 92 -5.95 -9.66 -19.50
C TRP A 92 -7.26 -8.88 -19.48
N VAL A 93 -8.40 -9.54 -19.74
CA VAL A 93 -9.73 -8.91 -19.70
C VAL A 93 -10.07 -8.42 -18.30
N CYS A 94 -9.79 -9.21 -17.25
CA CYS A 94 -10.00 -8.79 -15.87
C CYS A 94 -9.08 -7.61 -15.49
N ALA A 95 -7.82 -7.63 -15.90
CA ALA A 95 -6.87 -6.56 -15.61
C ALA A 95 -7.24 -5.24 -16.30
N PHE A 96 -7.55 -5.27 -17.59
CA PHE A 96 -8.00 -4.08 -18.33
C PHE A 96 -9.42 -3.66 -17.96
N GLY A 97 -10.30 -4.59 -17.60
CA GLY A 97 -11.61 -4.29 -17.04
C GLY A 97 -11.49 -3.54 -15.72
N PHE A 98 -10.62 -4.02 -14.81
CA PHE A 98 -10.34 -3.35 -13.54
C PHE A 98 -9.77 -1.95 -13.75
N LEU A 99 -8.84 -1.80 -14.69
CA LEU A 99 -8.27 -0.52 -15.11
C LEU A 99 -9.36 0.44 -15.61
N ALA A 100 -10.14 0.01 -16.62
CA ALA A 100 -11.18 0.82 -17.24
C ALA A 100 -12.23 1.24 -16.21
N TRP A 101 -12.62 0.34 -15.31
CA TRP A 101 -13.58 0.63 -14.25
C TRP A 101 -13.02 1.60 -13.20
N THR A 102 -11.75 1.46 -12.83
CA THR A 102 -11.06 2.38 -11.91
C THR A 102 -10.98 3.79 -12.51
N THR A 103 -10.62 3.90 -13.79
CA THR A 103 -10.59 5.17 -14.52
C THR A 103 -12.00 5.78 -14.65
N LEU A 104 -13.01 4.95 -14.97
CA LEU A 104 -14.40 5.41 -15.03
C LEU A 104 -14.86 5.93 -13.67
N SER A 105 -14.61 5.19 -12.58
CA SER A 105 -14.92 5.61 -11.21
C SER A 105 -14.28 6.96 -10.86
N TYR A 106 -13.03 7.21 -11.26
CA TYR A 106 -12.38 8.51 -11.05
C TYR A 106 -13.13 9.66 -11.74
N PHE A 107 -13.54 9.50 -12.99
CA PHE A 107 -14.30 10.54 -13.71
C PHE A 107 -15.69 10.81 -13.11
N PHE A 108 -16.23 9.90 -12.30
CA PHE A 108 -17.49 10.05 -11.58
C PHE A 108 -17.31 10.31 -10.07
N SER A 109 -16.07 10.50 -9.61
CA SER A 109 -15.76 10.76 -8.22
C SER A 109 -16.37 12.09 -7.74
N THR A 110 -16.74 12.14 -6.45
CA THR A 110 -17.12 13.36 -5.73
C THR A 110 -15.93 14.08 -5.08
N THR A 111 -14.72 13.50 -5.17
CA THR A 111 -13.48 14.00 -4.55
C THR A 111 -12.34 13.99 -5.56
N ARG A 112 -12.56 14.56 -6.75
CA ARG A 112 -11.66 14.47 -7.93
C ARG A 112 -10.33 15.19 -7.76
N ASN A 113 -10.22 16.08 -6.78
CA ASN A 113 -8.95 16.70 -6.38
C ASN A 113 -7.94 15.67 -5.83
N TYR A 114 -8.42 14.48 -5.46
CA TYR A 114 -7.62 13.31 -5.10
C TYR A 114 -7.89 12.11 -6.03
N GLY A 115 -7.07 11.06 -5.92
CA GLY A 115 -7.33 9.76 -6.56
C GLY A 115 -6.70 9.55 -7.94
N LEU A 116 -6.26 10.61 -8.64
CA LEU A 116 -5.55 10.46 -9.92
C LEU A 116 -4.25 9.66 -9.76
N ASP A 117 -3.54 9.84 -8.65
CA ASP A 117 -2.34 9.10 -8.30
C ASP A 117 -2.62 7.60 -8.15
N GLU A 118 -3.77 7.21 -7.58
CA GLU A 118 -4.16 5.79 -7.53
C GLU A 118 -4.48 5.23 -8.92
N VAL A 119 -5.14 6.01 -9.79
CA VAL A 119 -5.38 5.60 -11.20
C VAL A 119 -4.05 5.36 -11.90
N LEU A 120 -3.11 6.31 -11.81
CA LEU A 120 -1.78 6.21 -12.42
C LEU A 120 -1.00 5.01 -11.87
N ARG A 121 -0.99 4.84 -10.54
CA ARG A 121 -0.31 3.72 -9.87
C ARG A 121 -0.85 2.38 -10.32
N ASP A 122 -2.15 2.18 -10.24
CA ASP A 122 -2.77 0.89 -10.53
C ASP A 122 -2.65 0.54 -12.02
N SER A 123 -2.72 1.54 -12.89
CA SER A 123 -2.46 1.38 -14.31
C SER A 123 -1.05 0.92 -14.61
N ALA A 124 -0.05 1.55 -13.98
CA ALA A 124 1.35 1.18 -14.13
C ALA A 124 1.62 -0.23 -13.57
N LEU A 125 1.02 -0.59 -12.44
CA LEU A 125 1.13 -1.93 -11.83
C LEU A 125 0.52 -3.02 -12.73
N VAL A 126 -0.63 -2.77 -13.36
CA VAL A 126 -1.23 -3.69 -14.34
C VAL A 126 -0.30 -3.91 -15.54
N LEU A 127 0.27 -2.85 -16.10
CA LEU A 127 1.22 -2.96 -17.21
C LEU A 127 2.47 -3.75 -16.81
N ILE A 128 3.05 -3.49 -15.63
CA ILE A 128 4.20 -4.23 -15.09
C ILE A 128 3.84 -5.69 -14.82
N PHE A 129 2.64 -5.97 -14.33
CA PHE A 129 2.14 -7.34 -14.14
C PHE A 129 2.10 -8.12 -15.47
N LEU A 130 1.50 -7.52 -16.51
CA LEU A 130 1.42 -8.14 -17.85
C LEU A 130 2.82 -8.33 -18.45
N TRP A 131 3.69 -7.33 -18.33
CA TRP A 131 5.08 -7.42 -18.76
C TRP A 131 5.82 -8.55 -18.04
N THR A 132 5.65 -8.64 -16.72
CA THR A 132 6.27 -9.67 -15.88
C THR A 132 5.77 -11.07 -16.26
N MET A 133 4.47 -11.23 -16.49
CA MET A 133 3.87 -12.49 -16.92
C MET A 133 4.45 -12.98 -18.26
N ARG A 134 4.67 -12.08 -19.23
CA ARG A 134 5.32 -12.42 -20.52
C ARG A 134 6.79 -12.81 -20.34
N HIS A 135 7.53 -12.08 -19.51
CA HIS A 135 8.99 -12.18 -19.44
C HIS A 135 9.50 -13.21 -18.44
N ALA A 136 8.73 -13.59 -17.43
CA ALA A 136 9.11 -14.64 -16.48
C ALA A 136 9.15 -16.06 -17.12
N GLY A 137 8.57 -16.23 -18.31
CA GLY A 137 8.34 -17.53 -18.95
C GLY A 137 9.35 -18.01 -20.01
N GLY A 138 10.20 -17.16 -20.59
CA GLY A 138 11.07 -17.54 -21.74
C GLY A 138 12.42 -18.17 -21.37
N GLU A 139 13.20 -18.65 -22.36
CA GLU A 139 14.61 -19.11 -22.18
C GLU A 139 15.53 -18.02 -21.60
N SER A 140 15.27 -16.75 -21.92
CA SER A 140 15.90 -15.60 -21.26
C SER A 140 15.24 -15.23 -19.92
N GLY A 141 13.98 -15.63 -19.74
CA GLY A 141 13.12 -15.36 -18.59
C GLY A 141 13.50 -16.12 -17.33
N ALA A 142 14.25 -17.23 -17.40
CA ALA A 142 14.72 -17.95 -16.22
C ALA A 142 15.63 -17.08 -15.32
N ARG A 143 16.31 -16.06 -15.87
CA ARG A 143 17.18 -15.17 -15.09
C ARG A 143 16.43 -14.11 -14.30
N PHE A 144 15.27 -13.65 -14.78
CA PHE A 144 14.52 -12.57 -14.15
C PHE A 144 13.99 -12.94 -12.76
N PRO A 145 13.26 -14.07 -12.54
CA PRO A 145 12.83 -14.46 -11.20
C PRO A 145 13.99 -14.61 -10.22
N HIS A 146 15.14 -15.12 -10.66
CA HIS A 146 16.33 -15.20 -9.82
C HIS A 146 16.88 -13.81 -9.42
N ARG A 147 16.95 -12.86 -10.35
CA ARG A 147 17.38 -11.48 -10.07
C ARG A 147 16.35 -10.72 -9.23
N PHE A 148 15.06 -10.97 -9.44
CA PHE A 148 13.98 -10.45 -8.60
C PHE A 148 14.11 -10.96 -7.15
N ILE A 149 14.27 -12.27 -6.95
CA ILE A 149 14.51 -12.89 -5.64
C ILE A 149 15.75 -12.27 -4.96
N HIS A 150 16.84 -12.08 -5.71
CA HIS A 150 18.04 -11.42 -5.21
C HIS A 150 17.78 -9.97 -4.78
N THR A 151 17.08 -9.20 -5.61
CA THR A 151 16.74 -7.80 -5.34
C THR A 151 15.86 -7.67 -4.10
N MET A 152 14.84 -8.53 -3.96
CA MET A 152 14.00 -8.61 -2.76
C MET A 152 14.81 -8.91 -1.49
N THR A 153 15.77 -9.85 -1.59
CA THR A 153 16.65 -10.20 -0.48
C THR A 153 17.52 -9.01 -0.05
N VAL A 154 18.13 -8.30 -1.02
CA VAL A 154 18.94 -7.11 -0.76
C VAL A 154 18.09 -6.00 -0.14
N ALA A 155 16.91 -5.72 -0.71
CA ALA A 155 15.99 -4.70 -0.20
C ALA A 155 15.58 -4.99 1.26
N ALA A 156 15.31 -6.25 1.60
CA ALA A 156 14.95 -6.64 2.96
C ALA A 156 16.10 -6.50 3.96
N VAL A 157 17.32 -6.89 3.57
CA VAL A 157 18.48 -6.75 4.46
C VAL A 157 18.84 -5.28 4.66
N LEU A 158 18.86 -4.47 3.60
CA LEU A 158 19.13 -3.02 3.71
C LEU A 158 18.04 -2.30 4.49
N GLY A 159 16.76 -2.61 4.23
CA GLY A 159 15.64 -2.05 4.97
C GLY A 159 15.67 -2.40 6.46
N ALA A 160 16.07 -3.64 6.79
CA ALA A 160 16.25 -4.07 8.18
C ALA A 160 17.41 -3.31 8.85
N PHE A 161 18.54 -3.15 8.16
CA PHE A 161 19.70 -2.42 8.66
C PHE A 161 19.37 -0.96 8.95
N PHE A 162 18.84 -0.21 7.98
CA PHE A 162 18.46 1.19 8.18
C PHE A 162 17.37 1.33 9.24
N GLY A 163 16.40 0.41 9.27
CA GLY A 163 15.37 0.40 10.29
C GLY A 163 15.90 0.19 11.70
N LEU A 164 16.97 -0.60 11.89
CA LEU A 164 17.58 -0.79 13.21
C LEU A 164 18.25 0.48 13.71
N LEU A 165 18.89 1.25 12.81
CA LEU A 165 19.45 2.55 13.13
C LEU A 165 18.33 3.51 13.57
N VAL A 166 17.26 3.62 12.78
CA VAL A 166 16.10 4.47 13.09
C VAL A 166 15.45 4.04 14.40
N TYR A 167 15.17 2.75 14.58
CA TYR A 167 14.52 2.23 15.78
C TYR A 167 15.33 2.48 17.06
N SER A 168 16.65 2.46 16.98
CA SER A 168 17.53 2.63 18.15
C SER A 168 17.81 4.10 18.47
N MET A 169 17.94 4.93 17.43
CA MET A 169 18.44 6.31 17.55
C MET A 169 17.37 7.40 17.38
N GLN A 170 16.14 7.02 17.04
CA GLN A 170 15.02 7.96 16.91
C GLN A 170 13.90 7.58 17.90
N PRO A 171 13.10 8.57 18.36
CA PRO A 171 12.06 8.35 19.34
C PRO A 171 10.80 7.69 18.73
N VAL A 172 10.97 6.69 17.86
CA VAL A 172 9.92 5.94 17.17
C VAL A 172 9.56 4.69 17.96
N ASN A 173 8.30 4.53 18.36
CA ASN A 173 7.93 3.48 19.31
C ASN A 173 7.98 2.05 18.74
N ARG A 174 7.94 1.90 17.41
CA ARG A 174 7.87 0.61 16.71
C ARG A 174 8.87 0.57 15.57
N PHE A 175 9.36 -0.61 15.24
CA PHE A 175 10.25 -0.77 14.10
C PHE A 175 9.51 -0.54 12.77
N VAL A 176 10.09 0.28 11.90
CA VAL A 176 9.48 0.69 10.62
C VAL A 176 10.31 0.37 9.38
N GLY A 177 11.52 -0.19 9.52
CA GLY A 177 12.41 -0.37 8.38
C GLY A 177 12.69 0.98 7.70
N THR A 178 12.50 1.02 6.39
CA THR A 178 12.55 2.23 5.55
C THR A 178 11.17 2.84 5.27
N PHE A 179 10.11 2.38 5.95
CA PHE A 179 8.74 2.85 5.78
C PHE A 179 8.45 3.98 6.78
N PHE A 180 9.07 5.13 6.54
CA PHE A 180 8.81 6.36 7.30
C PHE A 180 9.10 7.61 6.46
N ASP A 181 8.57 8.75 6.88
CA ASP A 181 8.99 10.07 6.41
C ASP A 181 9.51 10.92 7.58
N HIS A 182 10.81 11.19 7.60
CA HIS A 182 11.48 11.93 8.68
C HIS A 182 10.92 13.34 8.90
N ARG A 183 10.25 13.91 7.88
CA ARG A 183 9.66 15.25 7.95
C ARG A 183 8.45 15.32 8.88
N PHE A 184 7.77 14.20 9.11
CA PHE A 184 6.54 14.15 9.89
C PHE A 184 6.68 13.14 11.03
N HIS A 185 6.45 13.59 12.26
CA HIS A 185 6.61 12.75 13.45
C HIS A 185 5.55 11.63 13.56
N THR A 186 4.47 11.71 12.77
CA THR A 186 3.39 10.72 12.66
C THR A 186 3.62 9.69 11.56
N ASP A 187 4.50 9.95 10.59
CA ASP A 187 4.61 9.16 9.36
C ASP A 187 5.62 8.02 9.51
N TYR A 188 5.28 7.10 10.40
CA TYR A 188 6.04 5.90 10.72
C TYR A 188 5.12 4.69 10.56
N TRP A 189 5.41 3.80 9.59
CA TRP A 189 4.48 2.73 9.18
C TRP A 189 4.99 1.33 9.49
N PRO A 190 4.93 0.89 10.77
CA PRO A 190 5.44 -0.42 11.20
C PRO A 190 4.67 -1.59 10.57
N ASN A 191 3.37 -1.44 10.31
CA ASN A 191 2.58 -2.49 9.65
C ASN A 191 2.95 -2.64 8.16
N ALA A 192 3.35 -1.56 7.49
CA ALA A 192 3.81 -1.61 6.12
C ALA A 192 5.13 -2.39 6.03
N TRP A 193 6.09 -2.10 6.91
CA TRP A 193 7.31 -2.91 7.03
C TRP A 193 7.00 -4.39 7.31
N ALA A 194 6.13 -4.67 8.28
CA ALA A 194 5.76 -6.03 8.62
C ALA A 194 5.17 -6.78 7.40
N GLN A 195 4.31 -6.14 6.61
CA GLN A 195 3.77 -6.71 5.38
C GLN A 195 4.84 -6.92 4.31
N PHE A 196 5.81 -6.01 4.19
CA PHE A 196 6.95 -6.20 3.30
C PHE A 196 7.79 -7.43 3.71
N VAL A 197 7.97 -7.67 5.02
CA VAL A 197 8.65 -8.89 5.51
C VAL A 197 7.86 -10.16 5.11
N LEU A 198 6.52 -10.15 5.14
CA LEU A 198 5.68 -11.26 4.67
C LEU A 198 5.92 -11.61 3.19
N LEU A 199 6.29 -10.62 2.36
CA LEU A 199 6.72 -10.81 0.97
C LEU A 199 8.17 -11.29 0.87
N ALA A 200 9.06 -10.76 1.71
CA ALA A 200 10.50 -10.92 1.55
C ALA A 200 11.04 -12.22 2.13
N TRP A 201 10.55 -12.69 3.29
CA TRP A 201 11.11 -13.87 3.94
C TRP A 201 11.05 -15.15 3.07
N PRO A 202 9.98 -15.42 2.27
CA PRO A 202 9.96 -16.54 1.33
C PRO A 202 11.04 -16.39 0.26
N MET A 203 11.33 -15.16 -0.17
CA MET A 203 12.35 -14.88 -1.18
C MET A 203 13.75 -15.14 -0.64
N ILE A 204 14.03 -14.80 0.63
CA ILE A 204 15.31 -15.11 1.28
C ILE A 204 15.51 -16.64 1.33
N VAL A 205 14.44 -17.40 1.66
CA VAL A 205 14.49 -18.87 1.63
C VAL A 205 14.80 -19.39 0.22
N LEU A 206 14.15 -18.86 -0.81
CA LEU A 206 14.44 -19.21 -2.20
C LEU A 206 15.85 -18.83 -2.64
N TRP A 207 16.37 -17.68 -2.21
CA TRP A 207 17.71 -17.21 -2.52
C TRP A 207 18.80 -18.13 -1.95
N MET A 208 18.56 -18.72 -0.77
CA MET A 208 19.46 -19.71 -0.16
C MET A 208 19.51 -21.03 -0.95
N ARG A 209 18.45 -21.39 -1.68
CA ARG A 209 18.41 -22.63 -2.44
C ARG A 209 19.41 -22.57 -3.59
N GLY A 210 20.21 -23.62 -3.75
CA GLY A 210 21.26 -23.67 -4.77
C GLY A 210 22.55 -22.93 -4.42
N ARG A 211 22.65 -22.36 -3.20
CA ARG A 211 23.91 -21.79 -2.68
C ARG A 211 24.73 -22.84 -1.93
N ASN A 212 26.05 -22.61 -1.81
CA ASN A 212 26.94 -23.46 -1.05
C ASN A 212 26.62 -23.41 0.47
N ALA A 213 27.15 -24.36 1.25
CA ALA A 213 26.83 -24.48 2.68
C ALA A 213 27.12 -23.20 3.49
N ARG A 214 28.22 -22.51 3.18
CA ARG A 214 28.59 -21.23 3.84
C ARG A 214 27.53 -20.15 3.62
N LEU A 215 27.08 -19.96 2.37
CA LEU A 215 26.05 -18.99 2.04
C LEU A 215 24.67 -19.39 2.56
N GLN A 216 24.38 -20.68 2.69
CA GLN A 216 23.14 -21.14 3.34
C GLN A 216 23.11 -20.80 4.84
N VAL A 217 24.24 -20.93 5.54
CA VAL A 217 24.37 -20.52 6.94
C VAL A 217 24.25 -19.00 7.07
N ALA A 218 24.96 -18.24 6.23
CA ALA A 218 24.82 -16.78 6.19
C ALA A 218 23.37 -16.35 5.92
N GLY A 219 22.69 -17.03 4.99
CA GLY A 219 21.28 -16.78 4.70
C GLY A 219 20.34 -17.09 5.87
N CYS A 220 20.63 -18.09 6.70
CA CYS A 220 19.88 -18.33 7.94
C CYS A 220 20.06 -17.15 8.92
N GLY A 221 21.26 -16.58 9.00
CA GLY A 221 21.52 -15.37 9.76
C GLY A 221 20.72 -14.17 9.26
N LEU A 222 20.78 -13.90 7.95
CA LEU A 222 20.03 -12.82 7.31
C LEU A 222 18.51 -12.98 7.50
N LEU A 223 17.99 -14.20 7.34
CA LEU A 223 16.58 -14.50 7.55
C LEU A 223 16.18 -14.28 9.03
N GLY A 224 17.00 -14.74 9.98
CA GLY A 224 16.79 -14.50 11.41
C GLY A 224 16.75 -13.01 11.74
N LEU A 225 17.67 -12.22 11.18
CA LEU A 225 17.68 -10.77 11.35
C LEU A 225 16.40 -10.12 10.81
N VAL A 226 16.00 -10.44 9.58
CA VAL A 226 14.79 -9.88 8.97
C VAL A 226 13.54 -10.29 9.78
N LEU A 227 13.42 -11.54 10.20
CA LEU A 227 12.30 -11.99 11.04
C LEU A 227 12.33 -11.39 12.46
N GLY A 228 13.49 -11.08 13.01
CA GLY A 228 13.58 -10.34 14.27
C GLY A 228 12.98 -8.92 14.15
N THR A 229 13.15 -8.27 13.01
CA THR A 229 12.50 -6.96 12.75
C THR A 229 10.97 -7.05 12.59
N LEU A 230 10.45 -8.20 12.14
CA LEU A 230 9.00 -8.45 12.17
C LEU A 230 8.47 -8.44 13.61
N LEU A 231 9.20 -9.03 14.57
CA LEU A 231 8.83 -9.00 16.00
C LEU A 231 8.87 -7.56 16.54
N LEU A 232 9.91 -6.79 16.20
CA LEU A 232 10.06 -5.39 16.59
C LEU A 232 9.01 -4.45 15.96
N SER A 233 8.32 -4.90 14.90
CA SER A 233 7.22 -4.12 14.31
C SER A 233 5.99 -4.09 15.21
N TYR A 234 5.84 -5.02 16.15
CA TYR A 234 4.65 -5.22 16.99
C TYR A 234 3.33 -5.32 16.17
N SER A 235 3.39 -5.71 14.89
CA SER A 235 2.21 -5.84 14.04
C SER A 235 1.50 -7.18 14.27
N ARG A 236 0.45 -7.17 15.12
CA ARG A 236 -0.36 -8.37 15.42
C ARG A 236 -0.94 -9.02 14.17
N GLY A 237 -1.44 -8.20 13.23
CA GLY A 237 -2.01 -8.69 11.98
C GLY A 237 -0.98 -9.41 11.12
N ALA A 238 0.23 -8.87 11.01
CA ALA A 238 1.30 -9.50 10.26
C ALA A 238 1.80 -10.78 10.96
N MET A 239 1.85 -10.82 12.30
CA MET A 239 2.21 -12.03 13.05
C MET A 239 1.22 -13.18 12.82
N ILE A 240 -0.08 -12.89 12.79
CA ILE A 240 -1.13 -13.88 12.46
C ILE A 240 -0.94 -14.37 11.01
N ALA A 241 -0.74 -13.45 10.06
CA ALA A 241 -0.51 -13.80 8.66
C ALA A 241 0.77 -14.66 8.50
N PHE A 242 1.86 -14.30 9.18
CA PHE A 242 3.11 -15.08 9.20
C PHE A 242 2.89 -16.49 9.75
N GLY A 243 2.19 -16.62 10.89
CA GLY A 243 1.81 -17.91 11.45
C GLY A 243 1.01 -18.76 10.46
N GLY A 244 0.07 -18.15 9.74
CA GLY A 244 -0.67 -18.78 8.65
C GLY A 244 0.23 -19.25 7.50
N GLN A 245 1.21 -18.44 7.08
CA GLN A 245 2.18 -18.82 6.05
C GLN A 245 3.03 -20.03 6.47
N ILE A 246 3.49 -20.07 7.73
CA ILE A 246 4.24 -21.21 8.28
C ILE A 246 3.36 -22.46 8.38
N ALA A 247 2.12 -22.33 8.83
CA ALA A 247 1.17 -23.43 8.90
C ALA A 247 0.87 -24.02 7.51
N LEU A 248 0.68 -23.17 6.50
CA LEU A 248 0.46 -23.60 5.11
C LEU A 248 1.70 -24.32 4.54
N LEU A 249 2.90 -23.83 4.80
CA LEU A 249 4.13 -24.55 4.43
C LEU A 249 4.27 -25.90 5.13
N GLY A 250 3.97 -25.94 6.43
CA GLY A 250 4.01 -27.15 7.23
C GLY A 250 3.01 -28.20 6.72
N LEU A 251 1.79 -27.77 6.43
CA LEU A 251 0.76 -28.60 5.81
C LEU A 251 1.21 -29.11 4.45
N TRP A 252 1.74 -28.23 3.58
CA TRP A 252 2.25 -28.64 2.27
C TRP A 252 3.36 -29.69 2.38
N GLU A 253 4.35 -29.48 3.25
CA GLU A 253 5.43 -30.44 3.48
C GLU A 253 4.92 -31.76 4.05
N TRP A 254 3.95 -31.71 4.98
CA TRP A 254 3.32 -32.90 5.54
C TRP A 254 2.57 -33.71 4.46
N VAL A 255 1.73 -33.07 3.65
CA VAL A 255 1.02 -33.75 2.56
C VAL A 255 2.03 -34.31 1.54
N ARG A 256 3.06 -33.55 1.16
CA ARG A 256 4.13 -33.99 0.26
C ARG A 256 4.83 -35.27 0.75
N ARG A 257 5.06 -35.39 2.06
CA ARG A 257 5.67 -36.59 2.68
C ARG A 257 4.69 -37.76 2.74
N LYS A 258 3.43 -37.52 3.11
CA LYS A 258 2.40 -38.57 3.25
C LYS A 258 2.02 -39.20 1.91
N SER A 259 2.05 -38.43 0.83
CA SER A 259 1.65 -38.87 -0.51
C SER A 259 2.69 -39.65 -1.30
N GLY A 260 3.88 -39.88 -0.74
CA GLY A 260 4.94 -40.63 -1.40
C GLY A 260 6.16 -40.81 -0.51
N GLY A 261 5.98 -41.55 0.59
CA GLY A 261 7.09 -42.09 1.36
C GLY A 261 7.77 -43.20 0.56
N LEU A 262 8.88 -42.86 -0.08
CA LEU A 262 9.96 -43.83 -0.33
C LEU A 262 11.18 -43.31 0.42
N GLN A 263 11.73 -44.19 1.25
CA GLN A 263 13.08 -44.05 1.78
C GLN A 263 14.04 -43.66 0.65
N PRO A 264 15.14 -42.94 0.95
CA PRO A 264 16.17 -42.64 -0.04
C PRO A 264 16.83 -43.96 -0.48
N THR A 265 16.30 -44.62 -1.50
CA THR A 265 16.95 -45.73 -2.19
C THR A 265 17.74 -45.18 -3.36
N THR A 266 18.94 -44.67 -3.06
CA THR A 266 20.08 -44.79 -3.98
C THR A 266 21.30 -45.23 -3.19
N PRO A 267 21.59 -46.55 -3.15
CA PRO A 267 22.96 -47.00 -3.09
C PRO A 267 23.48 -47.01 -4.53
N SER A 268 24.16 -45.95 -4.97
CA SER A 268 25.03 -46.07 -6.13
C SER A 268 26.30 -45.23 -6.00
N LEU A 269 27.40 -45.98 -5.91
CA LEU A 269 28.75 -45.69 -6.41
C LEU A 269 29.64 -44.79 -5.55
N SER A 270 30.13 -45.34 -4.43
CA SER A 270 31.56 -45.67 -4.25
C SER A 270 31.77 -46.30 -2.86
N ALA A 271 31.89 -47.63 -2.84
CA ALA A 271 32.17 -48.42 -1.65
C ALA A 271 33.64 -48.28 -1.18
N GLY A 272 34.20 -47.07 -1.17
CA GLY A 272 35.60 -46.78 -0.83
C GLY A 272 35.82 -45.66 0.19
N GLN A 273 34.77 -44.97 0.66
CA GLN A 273 34.90 -43.88 1.65
C GLN A 273 33.83 -43.97 2.77
N ALA A 274 33.51 -45.19 3.20
CA ALA A 274 32.58 -45.47 4.28
C ALA A 274 33.25 -45.57 5.66
N GLY A 275 34.33 -44.82 5.89
CA GLY A 275 34.90 -44.59 7.22
C GLY A 275 35.08 -43.09 7.41
N LEU A 276 34.46 -42.52 8.45
CA LEU A 276 34.44 -41.09 8.83
C LEU A 276 33.21 -40.25 8.42
N ARG A 277 32.00 -40.81 8.47
CA ARG A 277 30.81 -40.01 8.77
C ARG A 277 30.07 -40.67 9.94
N GLY A 278 30.19 -40.04 11.12
CA GLY A 278 29.39 -40.40 12.30
C GLY A 278 27.88 -40.32 12.02
N PRO A 279 27.02 -40.73 12.95
CA PRO A 279 25.58 -40.87 12.73
C PRO A 279 24.97 -39.53 12.30
N GLY A 280 24.84 -39.34 10.99
CA GLY A 280 24.49 -38.06 10.39
C GLY A 280 23.02 -37.75 10.61
N MET A 281 22.73 -36.55 11.14
CA MET A 281 21.38 -36.02 11.27
C MET A 281 20.57 -36.24 9.98
N THR A 282 19.35 -36.76 10.15
CA THR A 282 18.37 -36.89 9.07
C THR A 282 18.08 -35.53 8.42
N ASP A 283 17.58 -35.51 7.19
CA ASP A 283 17.16 -34.27 6.50
C ASP A 283 16.17 -33.44 7.32
N CYS A 284 15.30 -34.11 8.08
CA CYS A 284 14.40 -33.47 9.04
C CYS A 284 15.16 -32.77 10.16
N GLY A 285 16.18 -33.43 10.72
CA GLY A 285 17.06 -32.84 11.73
C GLY A 285 17.76 -31.58 11.21
N ARG A 286 18.26 -31.60 9.96
CA ARG A 286 18.92 -30.43 9.35
C ARG A 286 17.96 -29.25 9.13
N MET A 287 16.74 -29.52 8.69
CA MET A 287 15.71 -28.48 8.55
C MET A 287 15.32 -27.91 9.91
N PHE A 288 15.06 -28.76 10.90
CA PHE A 288 14.72 -28.35 12.25
C PHE A 288 15.82 -27.47 12.85
N ALA A 289 17.09 -27.91 12.78
CA ALA A 289 18.22 -27.13 13.28
C ALA A 289 18.32 -25.75 12.63
N ARG A 290 18.13 -25.64 11.30
CA ARG A 290 18.13 -24.34 10.60
C ARG A 290 16.98 -23.44 11.07
N THR A 291 15.78 -23.98 11.23
CA THR A 291 14.63 -23.24 11.76
C THR A 291 14.89 -22.76 13.18
N CYS A 292 15.47 -23.60 14.04
CA CYS A 292 15.86 -23.22 15.39
C CYS A 292 16.90 -22.09 15.39
N VAL A 293 17.93 -22.17 14.54
CA VAL A 293 18.94 -21.10 14.40
C VAL A 293 18.28 -19.79 13.97
N VAL A 294 17.41 -19.81 12.96
CA VAL A 294 16.68 -18.62 12.50
C VAL A 294 15.84 -18.03 13.64
N ALA A 295 15.11 -18.87 14.38
CA ALA A 295 14.28 -18.44 15.50
C ALA A 295 15.10 -17.84 16.65
N VAL A 296 16.22 -18.48 17.02
CA VAL A 296 17.14 -17.98 18.06
C VAL A 296 17.71 -16.62 17.65
N ILE A 297 18.13 -16.45 16.39
CA ILE A 297 18.65 -15.17 15.90
C ILE A 297 17.57 -14.10 15.90
N ALA A 298 16.34 -14.42 15.48
CA ALA A 298 15.22 -13.47 15.48
C ALA A 298 14.88 -12.99 16.90
N VAL A 299 14.82 -13.92 17.86
CA VAL A 299 14.58 -13.63 19.28
C VAL A 299 15.73 -12.85 19.89
N ALA A 300 16.98 -13.24 19.61
CA ALA A 300 18.17 -12.53 20.08
C ALA A 300 18.21 -11.09 19.55
N LEU A 301 17.89 -10.87 18.25
CA LEU A 301 17.80 -9.53 17.69
C LEU A 301 16.71 -8.72 18.38
N PHE A 302 15.53 -9.28 18.59
CA PHE A 302 14.42 -8.60 19.27
C PHE A 302 14.84 -8.09 20.65
N PHE A 303 15.46 -8.94 21.48
CA PHE A 303 15.92 -8.54 22.80
C PHE A 303 17.10 -7.57 22.75
N ALA A 304 18.08 -7.80 21.86
CA ALA A 304 19.24 -6.92 21.72
C ALA A 304 18.86 -5.51 21.25
N ALA A 305 17.97 -5.40 20.25
CA ALA A 305 17.50 -4.12 19.75
C ALA A 305 16.65 -3.36 20.79
N ASN A 306 15.79 -4.06 21.54
CA ASN A 306 15.05 -3.47 22.64
C ASN A 306 15.97 -3.01 23.79
N ALA A 307 16.99 -3.81 24.13
CA ALA A 307 17.98 -3.43 25.15
C ALA A 307 18.78 -2.19 24.73
N MET A 308 19.20 -2.13 23.46
CA MET A 308 19.87 -0.95 22.89
C MET A 308 18.96 0.27 22.91
N ARG A 309 17.72 0.13 22.44
CA ARG A 309 16.72 1.21 22.46
C ARG A 309 16.48 1.72 23.88
N GLY A 310 16.38 0.82 24.86
CA GLY A 310 16.13 1.17 26.26
C GLY A 310 17.19 2.08 26.90
N GLN A 311 18.37 2.22 26.28
CA GLN A 311 19.39 3.18 26.70
C GLN A 311 19.06 4.63 26.30
N PHE A 312 18.24 4.83 25.26
CA PHE A 312 17.95 6.14 24.67
C PHE A 312 16.47 6.52 24.74
N HIS A 313 15.58 5.55 24.63
CA HIS A 313 14.15 5.75 24.42
C HIS A 313 13.30 4.67 25.12
N PRO A 314 12.05 4.96 25.48
CA PRO A 314 11.16 3.96 26.07
C PRO A 314 10.88 2.81 25.09
N VAL A 315 10.82 1.60 25.65
CA VAL A 315 10.51 0.35 24.95
C VAL A 315 9.04 0.00 25.17
N GLN A 316 8.36 -0.47 24.13
CA GLN A 316 6.97 -0.90 24.25
C GLN A 316 6.83 -2.15 25.12
N SER A 317 5.88 -2.12 26.04
CA SER A 317 5.53 -3.27 26.87
C SER A 317 4.90 -4.38 26.02
N ILE A 318 5.50 -5.58 26.06
CA ILE A 318 4.97 -6.77 25.40
C ILE A 318 3.65 -7.18 26.05
N GLY A 319 3.56 -7.09 27.38
CA GLY A 319 2.37 -7.41 28.15
C GLY A 319 1.18 -6.57 27.70
N GLU A 320 1.35 -5.24 27.66
CA GLU A 320 0.29 -4.29 27.25
C GLU A 320 -0.18 -4.50 25.81
N LYS A 321 0.73 -4.91 24.91
CA LYS A 321 0.38 -5.23 23.51
C LYS A 321 -0.44 -6.52 23.40
N VAL A 322 -0.13 -7.53 24.22
CA VAL A 322 -0.86 -8.80 24.29
C VAL A 322 -2.21 -8.63 24.98
N THR A 323 -2.29 -7.81 26.03
CA THR A 323 -3.54 -7.53 26.79
C THR A 323 -4.40 -6.43 26.18
N PHE A 324 -4.00 -5.85 25.04
CA PHE A 324 -4.69 -4.73 24.37
C PHE A 324 -4.81 -3.44 25.21
N THR A 325 -3.99 -3.29 26.24
CA THR A 325 -3.99 -2.12 27.13
C THR A 325 -2.99 -1.04 26.74
N ALA A 326 -2.16 -1.26 25.71
CA ALA A 326 -1.31 -0.22 25.14
C ALA A 326 -2.15 0.94 24.57
N ASP A 327 -1.60 2.16 24.51
CA ASP A 327 -2.28 3.36 23.99
C ASP A 327 -2.86 3.18 22.57
N GLU A 328 -2.28 2.29 21.75
CA GLU A 328 -2.74 1.91 20.40
C GLU A 328 -3.81 0.79 20.38
N GLY A 329 -4.06 0.12 21.52
CA GLY A 329 -4.54 -1.27 21.60
C GLY A 329 -6.05 -1.46 21.56
N GLY A 330 -6.81 -0.62 22.26
CA GLY A 330 -8.27 -0.70 22.36
C GLY A 330 -9.02 0.07 21.25
N SER A 331 -8.46 1.19 20.79
CA SER A 331 -9.11 2.07 19.79
C SER A 331 -9.11 1.43 18.39
N SER A 332 -8.00 0.79 17.99
CA SER A 332 -7.80 0.24 16.64
C SER A 332 -8.84 -0.82 16.19
N ILE A 333 -9.35 -1.68 17.08
CA ILE A 333 -10.31 -2.73 16.68
C ILE A 333 -11.72 -2.16 16.55
N ASN A 334 -12.12 -1.30 17.48
CA ASN A 334 -13.44 -0.67 17.45
C ASN A 334 -13.55 0.31 16.28
N GLU A 335 -12.51 1.10 16.03
CA GLU A 335 -12.41 1.96 14.84
C GLU A 335 -12.53 1.15 13.53
N ARG A 336 -11.81 0.03 13.39
CA ARG A 336 -11.94 -0.83 12.19
C ARG A 336 -13.34 -1.36 11.98
N LYS A 337 -14.02 -1.82 13.05
CA LYS A 337 -15.43 -2.24 12.97
C LYS A 337 -16.32 -1.11 12.49
N GLN A 338 -16.10 0.10 13.01
CA GLN A 338 -16.81 1.31 12.57
C GLN A 338 -16.53 1.59 11.09
N PHE A 339 -15.27 1.61 10.65
CA PHE A 339 -14.90 1.83 9.26
C PHE A 339 -15.50 0.80 8.30
N TRP A 340 -15.60 -0.46 8.72
CA TRP A 340 -16.22 -1.51 7.91
C TRP A 340 -17.72 -1.30 7.80
N LYS A 341 -18.40 -0.93 8.90
CA LYS A 341 -19.82 -0.59 8.87
C LYS A 341 -20.09 0.62 7.97
N GLN A 342 -19.28 1.67 8.10
CA GLN A 342 -19.33 2.86 7.25
C GLN A 342 -19.11 2.51 5.78
N SER A 343 -18.14 1.64 5.47
CA SER A 343 -17.89 1.15 4.11
C SER A 343 -19.12 0.47 3.52
N ILE A 344 -19.80 -0.39 4.28
CA ILE A 344 -21.01 -1.08 3.81
C ILE A 344 -22.12 -0.07 3.49
N THR A 345 -22.32 0.93 4.36
CA THR A 345 -23.27 2.03 4.09
C THR A 345 -22.91 2.78 2.81
N LEU A 346 -21.65 3.20 2.65
CA LEU A 346 -21.19 3.94 1.47
C LEU A 346 -21.28 3.11 0.18
N ILE A 347 -21.01 1.80 0.25
CA ILE A 347 -21.18 0.86 -0.86
C ILE A 347 -22.66 0.78 -1.27
N SER A 348 -23.58 0.76 -0.30
CA SER A 348 -25.01 0.68 -0.61
C SER A 348 -25.56 1.93 -1.30
N GLU A 349 -24.95 3.09 -1.05
CA GLU A 349 -25.33 4.36 -1.69
C GLU A 349 -24.82 4.46 -3.14
N ARG A 350 -23.62 3.93 -3.44
CA ARG A 350 -23.01 3.97 -4.78
C ARG A 350 -22.37 2.64 -5.19
N PRO A 351 -23.15 1.56 -5.40
CA PRO A 351 -22.62 0.20 -5.54
C PRO A 351 -21.80 -0.05 -6.81
N LEU A 352 -22.08 0.68 -7.90
CA LEU A 352 -21.47 0.41 -9.21
C LEU A 352 -20.10 1.07 -9.39
N LEU A 353 -20.03 2.39 -9.21
CA LEU A 353 -18.81 3.18 -9.45
C LEU A 353 -18.11 3.61 -8.15
N GLY A 354 -18.76 3.44 -6.99
CA GLY A 354 -18.27 3.95 -5.72
C GLY A 354 -18.24 5.48 -5.67
N TRP A 355 -17.47 6.00 -4.72
CA TRP A 355 -17.28 7.44 -4.47
C TRP A 355 -16.05 8.03 -5.20
N GLY A 356 -15.26 7.18 -5.85
CA GLY A 356 -14.02 7.48 -6.55
C GLY A 356 -12.76 7.00 -5.80
N PRO A 357 -11.64 6.77 -6.50
CA PRO A 357 -10.38 6.41 -5.85
C PRO A 357 -9.96 7.44 -4.79
N TYR A 358 -9.47 6.98 -3.64
CA TYR A 358 -9.06 7.80 -2.48
C TYR A 358 -10.19 8.61 -1.81
N SER A 359 -11.46 8.41 -2.20
CA SER A 359 -12.59 9.17 -1.63
C SER A 359 -12.91 8.83 -0.18
N PHE A 360 -12.54 7.63 0.31
CA PHE A 360 -12.93 7.14 1.64
C PHE A 360 -12.61 8.16 2.73
N ARG A 361 -11.43 8.78 2.68
CA ARG A 361 -10.94 9.83 3.59
C ARG A 361 -11.95 10.95 3.84
N PHE A 362 -12.75 11.32 2.85
CA PHE A 362 -13.69 12.44 2.92
C PHE A 362 -15.11 11.95 3.20
N VAL A 363 -15.59 10.97 2.43
CA VAL A 363 -17.00 10.57 2.47
C VAL A 363 -17.40 9.82 3.74
N HIS A 364 -16.44 9.20 4.44
CA HIS A 364 -16.72 8.46 5.65
C HIS A 364 -16.92 9.35 6.88
N GLN A 365 -16.50 10.62 6.82
CA GLN A 365 -16.48 11.53 7.97
C GLN A 365 -17.88 11.83 8.50
N ARG A 366 -18.86 12.06 7.61
CA ARG A 366 -20.27 12.27 7.96
C ARG A 366 -20.92 11.08 8.69
N LEU A 367 -20.30 9.90 8.63
CA LEU A 367 -20.78 8.69 9.30
C LEU A 367 -20.02 8.41 10.60
N GLN A 368 -19.13 9.29 11.04
CA GLN A 368 -18.40 9.15 12.30
C GLN A 368 -19.31 9.32 13.51
N THR A 369 -18.95 8.61 14.57
CA THR A 369 -19.67 8.64 15.86
C THR A 369 -18.72 8.93 17.03
N SER A 370 -17.47 9.28 16.75
CA SER A 370 -16.40 9.44 17.72
C SER A 370 -15.35 10.43 17.24
N VAL A 371 -14.78 11.18 18.18
CA VAL A 371 -13.80 12.24 17.93
C VAL A 371 -12.55 11.66 17.28
N LEU A 372 -12.13 12.26 16.16
CA LEU A 372 -10.93 11.91 15.40
C LEU A 372 -10.78 10.43 15.01
N ALA A 373 -11.87 9.67 14.96
CA ALA A 373 -11.88 8.33 14.39
C ALA A 373 -11.85 8.43 12.84
N THR A 374 -10.80 9.04 12.29
CA THR A 374 -10.61 9.27 10.85
C THR A 374 -9.70 8.20 10.25
N SER A 375 -9.89 7.89 8.97
CA SER A 375 -8.96 7.05 8.23
C SER A 375 -9.01 7.32 6.75
N ASP A 376 -7.88 7.19 6.08
CA ASP A 376 -7.79 7.30 4.62
C ASP A 376 -8.40 6.10 3.91
N HIS A 377 -8.64 4.99 4.63
CA HIS A 377 -9.14 3.75 4.05
C HIS A 377 -9.74 2.82 5.11
N PRO A 378 -10.63 1.87 4.73
CA PRO A 378 -11.30 1.00 5.70
C PRO A 378 -10.43 -0.15 6.25
N HIS A 379 -9.11 -0.15 6.01
CA HIS A 379 -8.20 -1.21 6.47
C HIS A 379 -8.60 -2.62 6.00
N ASN A 380 -9.29 -2.69 4.85
CA ASN A 380 -9.63 -3.93 4.17
C ASN A 380 -9.63 -3.64 2.67
N ILE A 381 -8.82 -4.37 1.90
CA ILE A 381 -8.66 -4.11 0.47
C ILE A 381 -9.97 -4.22 -0.32
N PHE A 382 -10.82 -5.19 0.00
CA PHE A 382 -12.07 -5.41 -0.73
C PHE A 382 -13.10 -4.34 -0.40
N LEU A 383 -13.21 -3.94 0.88
CA LEU A 383 -14.06 -2.83 1.27
C LEU A 383 -13.56 -1.51 0.70
N LYS A 384 -12.24 -1.29 0.63
CA LYS A 384 -11.66 -0.11 -0.02
C LYS A 384 -12.06 -0.06 -1.49
N LEU A 385 -11.80 -1.14 -2.23
CA LEU A 385 -12.12 -1.20 -3.65
C LEU A 385 -13.63 -1.06 -3.90
N ALA A 386 -14.47 -1.70 -3.10
CA ALA A 386 -15.92 -1.62 -3.26
C ALA A 386 -16.47 -0.23 -2.92
N THR A 387 -15.97 0.42 -1.87
CA THR A 387 -16.44 1.76 -1.46
C THR A 387 -16.00 2.83 -2.45
N GLU A 388 -14.73 2.78 -2.86
CA GLU A 388 -14.15 3.82 -3.71
C GLU A 388 -14.43 3.58 -5.19
N ARG A 389 -14.41 2.33 -5.66
CA ARG A 389 -14.47 2.01 -7.10
C ARG A 389 -15.67 1.13 -7.47
N GLY A 390 -16.54 0.87 -6.51
CA GLY A 390 -17.71 0.03 -6.66
C GLY A 390 -17.41 -1.47 -6.63
N ILE A 391 -18.47 -2.24 -6.43
CA ILE A 391 -18.43 -3.70 -6.31
C ILE A 391 -17.84 -4.35 -7.56
N VAL A 392 -18.07 -3.76 -8.74
CA VAL A 392 -17.55 -4.28 -10.02
C VAL A 392 -16.02 -4.29 -10.03
N ALA A 393 -15.35 -3.21 -9.61
CA ALA A 393 -13.89 -3.19 -9.51
C ALA A 393 -13.37 -4.20 -8.47
N ALA A 394 -14.06 -4.31 -7.32
CA ALA A 394 -13.70 -5.27 -6.28
C ALA A 394 -13.79 -6.72 -6.78
N ILE A 395 -14.85 -7.06 -7.53
CA ILE A 395 -15.04 -8.38 -8.14
C ILE A 395 -13.99 -8.65 -9.21
N LEU A 396 -13.70 -7.70 -10.11
CA LEU A 396 -12.68 -7.86 -11.16
C LEU A 396 -11.30 -8.13 -10.54
N PHE A 397 -10.94 -7.39 -9.48
CA PHE A 397 -9.71 -7.63 -8.73
C PHE A 397 -9.72 -8.99 -8.03
N ALA A 398 -10.83 -9.38 -7.38
CA ALA A 398 -10.95 -10.67 -6.73
C ALA A 398 -10.81 -11.84 -7.73
N ILE A 399 -11.47 -11.76 -8.89
CA ILE A 399 -11.36 -12.75 -9.96
C ILE A 399 -9.91 -12.84 -10.45
N LEU A 400 -9.24 -11.70 -10.67
CA LEU A 400 -7.83 -11.69 -11.08
C LEU A 400 -6.95 -12.45 -10.08
N VAL A 401 -7.08 -12.16 -8.78
CA VAL A 401 -6.31 -12.84 -7.73
C VAL A 401 -6.68 -14.34 -7.66
N VAL A 402 -7.96 -14.68 -7.67
CA VAL A 402 -8.42 -16.09 -7.59
C VAL A 402 -7.96 -16.90 -8.79
N VAL A 403 -8.05 -16.37 -10.02
CA VAL A 403 -7.61 -17.08 -11.25
C VAL A 403 -6.10 -17.35 -11.24
N ILE A 404 -5.30 -16.45 -10.65
CA ILE A 404 -3.84 -16.66 -10.51
C ILE A 404 -3.54 -17.71 -9.44
N LEU A 405 -4.25 -17.66 -8.31
CA LEU A 405 -3.98 -18.48 -7.13
C LEU A 405 -4.61 -19.89 -7.20
N TRP A 406 -5.74 -20.06 -7.87
CA TRP A 406 -6.48 -21.32 -7.93
C TRP A 406 -5.68 -22.49 -8.53
N PRO A 407 -4.96 -22.31 -9.67
CA PRO A 407 -4.15 -23.38 -10.24
C PRO A 407 -3.00 -23.81 -9.32
N MET A 408 -2.58 -22.97 -8.36
CA MET A 408 -1.56 -23.34 -7.38
C MET A 408 -2.09 -24.38 -6.39
N VAL A 409 -3.37 -24.32 -6.02
CA VAL A 409 -4.01 -25.37 -5.20
C VAL A 409 -3.98 -26.71 -5.94
N ALA A 410 -4.27 -26.70 -7.24
CA ALA A 410 -4.20 -27.87 -8.10
C ALA A 410 -2.75 -28.34 -8.37
N LEU A 411 -1.78 -27.43 -8.52
CA LEU A 411 -0.36 -27.75 -8.69
C LEU A 411 0.21 -28.43 -7.43
N LEU A 412 -0.17 -27.94 -6.25
CA LEU A 412 0.14 -28.58 -4.97
C LEU A 412 -0.40 -30.02 -4.98
N HIS A 413 -1.66 -30.21 -5.37
CA HIS A 413 -2.30 -31.53 -5.51
C HIS A 413 -1.68 -32.42 -6.62
N CYS A 414 -1.21 -31.85 -7.72
CA CYS A 414 -0.64 -32.59 -8.84
C CYS A 414 0.79 -33.07 -8.55
N CYS A 415 1.60 -32.28 -7.83
CA CYS A 415 2.89 -32.71 -7.29
C CYS A 415 2.75 -33.91 -6.33
N ILE A 416 1.61 -33.99 -5.64
CA ILE A 416 1.22 -35.07 -4.74
C ILE A 416 0.77 -36.33 -5.51
N VAL A 417 -0.06 -36.18 -6.55
CA VAL A 417 -0.68 -37.32 -7.26
C VAL A 417 0.19 -37.91 -8.38
N ARG A 418 0.94 -37.11 -9.15
CA ARG A 418 1.73 -37.62 -10.30
C ARG A 418 2.94 -38.48 -9.88
N LYS A 419 3.43 -38.32 -8.64
CA LYS A 419 4.41 -39.26 -8.05
C LYS A 419 3.85 -40.66 -7.83
N ARG A 420 2.52 -40.82 -7.76
CA ARG A 420 1.83 -42.11 -7.57
C ARG A 420 1.66 -42.90 -8.87
N MET A 421 1.75 -42.25 -10.04
CA MET A 421 1.59 -42.91 -11.34
C MET A 421 2.92 -43.21 -12.05
N ALA A 422 3.98 -42.46 -11.76
CA ALA A 422 5.29 -42.69 -12.37
C ALA A 422 6.10 -43.70 -11.54
N ASN A 423 5.68 -44.96 -11.53
CA ASN A 423 6.61 -46.07 -11.30
C ASN A 423 7.56 -46.12 -12.53
N GLY A 424 8.66 -45.36 -12.48
CA GLY A 424 9.78 -45.51 -13.41
C GLY A 424 10.15 -44.32 -14.31
N VAL A 425 9.49 -43.16 -14.21
CA VAL A 425 9.93 -41.95 -14.95
C VAL A 425 10.46 -40.91 -13.98
N GLU A 426 11.78 -40.67 -14.00
CA GLU A 426 12.40 -39.61 -13.22
C GLU A 426 11.80 -38.24 -13.58
N LEU A 427 11.22 -37.57 -12.58
CA LEU A 427 10.79 -36.19 -12.71
C LEU A 427 12.03 -35.30 -12.92
N ASP A 428 12.08 -34.61 -14.06
CA ASP A 428 13.11 -33.62 -14.38
C ASP A 428 13.34 -32.65 -13.19
N GLN A 429 14.61 -32.57 -12.74
CA GLN A 429 15.06 -31.72 -11.63
C GLN A 429 14.67 -30.24 -11.81
N GLN A 430 14.54 -29.79 -13.06
CA GLN A 430 14.09 -28.44 -13.39
C GLN A 430 12.60 -28.19 -13.03
N TYR A 431 11.75 -29.21 -13.15
CA TYR A 431 10.32 -29.13 -12.81
C TYR A 431 10.12 -29.03 -11.29
N SER A 432 10.90 -29.80 -10.52
CA SER A 432 10.89 -29.78 -9.05
C SER A 432 11.26 -28.41 -8.47
N ASN A 433 12.31 -27.77 -8.99
CA ASN A 433 12.75 -26.45 -8.53
C ASN A 433 11.72 -25.35 -8.84
N THR A 434 11.09 -25.42 -10.02
CA THR A 434 10.05 -24.47 -10.42
C THR A 434 8.83 -24.58 -9.50
N ALA A 435 8.33 -25.78 -9.21
CA ALA A 435 7.18 -25.98 -8.32
C ALA A 435 7.41 -25.44 -6.90
N ILE A 436 8.62 -25.60 -6.38
CA ILE A 436 8.99 -25.06 -5.06
C ILE A 436 9.01 -23.53 -5.09
N GLN A 437 9.64 -22.93 -6.11
CA GLN A 437 9.63 -21.48 -6.28
C GLN A 437 8.20 -20.91 -6.32
N GLN A 438 7.31 -21.54 -7.08
CA GLN A 438 5.90 -21.15 -7.18
C GLN A 438 5.18 -21.27 -5.83
N SER A 439 5.49 -22.30 -5.03
CA SER A 439 4.88 -22.49 -3.71
C SER A 439 5.26 -21.39 -2.72
N PHE A 440 6.54 -20.97 -2.69
CA PHE A 440 6.98 -19.86 -1.83
C PHE A 440 6.41 -18.51 -2.29
N LEU A 441 6.30 -18.27 -3.61
CA LEU A 441 5.64 -17.07 -4.15
C LEU A 441 4.15 -17.04 -3.81
N PHE A 442 3.47 -18.18 -3.92
CA PHE A 442 2.07 -18.33 -3.54
C PHE A 442 1.84 -17.99 -2.07
N ILE A 443 2.69 -18.51 -1.18
CA ILE A 443 2.62 -18.22 0.27
C ILE A 443 2.93 -16.76 0.59
N ALA A 444 3.88 -16.14 -0.13
CA ALA A 444 4.16 -14.71 0.00
C ALA A 444 2.91 -13.87 -0.33
N VAL A 445 2.27 -14.14 -1.48
CA VAL A 445 1.05 -13.45 -1.92
C VAL A 445 -0.11 -13.67 -0.96
N LEU A 446 -0.33 -14.90 -0.47
CA LEU A 446 -1.38 -15.19 0.52
C LEU A 446 -1.16 -14.43 1.83
N GLY A 447 0.07 -14.32 2.32
CA GLY A 447 0.37 -13.55 3.52
C GLY A 447 0.01 -12.07 3.37
N VAL A 448 0.28 -11.49 2.21
CA VAL A 448 -0.14 -10.12 1.89
C VAL A 448 -1.65 -10.00 1.82
N VAL A 449 -2.34 -10.88 1.09
CA VAL A 449 -3.81 -10.84 1.00
C VAL A 449 -4.43 -10.95 2.39
N ALA A 450 -3.95 -11.89 3.22
CA ALA A 450 -4.44 -12.08 4.59
C ALA A 450 -4.22 -10.84 5.46
N HIS A 451 -3.04 -10.22 5.40
CA HIS A 451 -2.78 -9.00 6.15
C HIS A 451 -3.65 -7.83 5.65
N ASN A 452 -3.91 -7.76 4.33
CA ASN A 452 -4.77 -6.71 3.75
C ASN A 452 -6.28 -6.86 4.02
N LEU A 453 -6.70 -7.92 4.73
CA LEU A 453 -8.07 -8.06 5.22
C LEU A 453 -8.32 -7.24 6.49
N ILE A 454 -7.27 -6.88 7.22
CA ILE A 454 -7.34 -6.21 8.52
C ILE A 454 -6.45 -4.97 8.61
N ASP A 455 -5.62 -4.72 7.61
CA ASP A 455 -4.89 -3.48 7.42
C ASP A 455 -4.82 -3.14 5.93
N TYR A 456 -4.38 -1.96 5.51
CA TYR A 456 -4.20 -1.66 4.08
C TYR A 456 -2.85 -1.03 3.80
N ASN A 457 -1.90 -1.86 3.35
CA ASN A 457 -0.55 -1.42 3.01
C ASN A 457 -0.22 -1.57 1.52
N LEU A 458 -1.18 -1.90 0.67
CA LEU A 458 -0.98 -1.89 -0.79
C LEU A 458 -0.98 -0.47 -1.39
N GLN A 459 -1.18 0.56 -0.58
CA GLN A 459 -0.92 1.94 -0.98
C GLN A 459 0.58 2.27 -1.18
N PHE A 460 1.46 1.49 -0.56
CA PHE A 460 2.91 1.67 -0.66
C PHE A 460 3.43 1.02 -1.94
N VAL A 461 4.08 1.78 -2.82
CA VAL A 461 4.66 1.22 -4.06
C VAL A 461 5.70 0.15 -3.73
N GLY A 462 6.47 0.30 -2.64
CA GLY A 462 7.43 -0.70 -2.17
C GLY A 462 6.81 -2.06 -1.78
N ILE A 463 5.48 -2.14 -1.62
CA ILE A 463 4.74 -3.37 -1.33
C ILE A 463 3.91 -3.80 -2.55
N ALA A 464 3.21 -2.86 -3.18
CA ALA A 464 2.37 -3.12 -4.33
C ALA A 464 3.18 -3.63 -5.52
N LEU A 465 4.32 -3.00 -5.84
CA LEU A 465 5.17 -3.41 -6.95
C LEU A 465 5.63 -4.87 -6.86
N PRO A 466 6.31 -5.32 -5.77
CA PRO A 466 6.70 -6.72 -5.67
C PRO A 466 5.50 -7.66 -5.61
N PHE A 467 4.38 -7.27 -5.00
CA PHE A 467 3.14 -8.07 -5.02
C PHE A 467 2.65 -8.34 -6.46
N TRP A 468 2.51 -7.31 -7.29
CA TRP A 468 2.07 -7.46 -8.68
C TRP A 468 3.10 -8.20 -9.56
N MET A 469 4.40 -8.01 -9.32
CA MET A 469 5.45 -8.79 -9.97
C MET A 469 5.35 -10.28 -9.61
N MET A 470 5.12 -10.62 -8.35
CA MET A 470 4.92 -12.02 -7.91
C MET A 470 3.68 -12.64 -8.56
N LEU A 471 2.57 -11.90 -8.63
CA LEU A 471 1.38 -12.33 -9.39
C LEU A 471 1.70 -12.61 -10.86
N GLY A 472 2.52 -11.76 -11.50
CA GLY A 472 2.95 -11.98 -12.88
C GLY A 472 3.80 -13.24 -13.06
N VAL A 473 4.74 -13.50 -12.14
CA VAL A 473 5.56 -14.73 -12.15
C VAL A 473 4.70 -15.97 -11.94
N LEU A 474 3.72 -15.92 -11.03
CA LEU A 474 2.76 -17.01 -10.80
C LEU A 474 1.90 -17.27 -12.04
N ALA A 475 1.34 -16.22 -12.64
CA ALA A 475 0.51 -16.33 -13.85
C ALA A 475 1.28 -16.94 -15.04
N SER A 476 2.57 -16.61 -15.18
CA SER A 476 3.44 -17.17 -16.22
C SER A 476 3.61 -18.68 -16.11
N ALA A 477 3.62 -19.23 -14.90
CA ALA A 477 3.75 -20.66 -14.65
C ALA A 477 2.45 -21.44 -14.91
N ASN A 478 1.30 -20.82 -14.62
CA ASN A 478 -0.03 -21.39 -14.91
C ASN A 478 -0.21 -21.66 -16.40
N ALA A 479 0.18 -20.70 -17.25
CA ALA A 479 0.12 -20.83 -18.70
C ALA A 479 0.99 -22.00 -19.24
N LYS A 480 2.02 -22.43 -18.52
CA LYS A 480 2.87 -23.57 -18.94
C LYS A 480 2.31 -24.93 -18.54
N CYS A 481 1.65 -25.00 -17.38
CA CYS A 481 1.09 -26.27 -16.90
C CYS A 481 -0.11 -26.72 -17.74
N THR A 482 -0.95 -25.77 -18.18
CA THR A 482 -2.09 -26.01 -19.08
C THR A 482 -1.64 -26.50 -20.46
N LEU A 483 -0.58 -25.92 -21.04
CA LEU A 483 0.02 -26.35 -22.31
C LEU A 483 0.49 -27.82 -22.28
N ARG A 484 1.04 -28.28 -21.15
CA ARG A 484 1.57 -29.65 -21.02
C ARG A 484 0.47 -30.70 -20.89
N GLN A 485 -0.71 -30.33 -20.40
CA GLN A 485 -1.87 -31.23 -20.27
C GLN A 485 -2.71 -31.29 -21.55
N SER A 486 -2.89 -30.17 -22.24
CA SER A 486 -3.64 -30.09 -23.51
C SER A 486 -2.92 -30.73 -24.70
N SER A 487 -1.60 -30.97 -24.60
CA SER A 487 -0.84 -31.74 -25.59
C SER A 487 -1.18 -33.24 -25.59
N GLU A 488 -1.80 -33.76 -24.53
CA GLU A 488 -2.16 -35.18 -24.43
C GLU A 488 -3.63 -35.45 -24.77
N GLN A 489 -4.56 -34.52 -24.52
CA GLN A 489 -5.97 -34.66 -24.91
C GLN A 489 -6.63 -33.29 -25.17
N VAL A 490 -7.37 -33.22 -26.28
CA VAL A 490 -8.32 -32.16 -26.69
C VAL A 490 -7.72 -30.93 -27.42
N GLN A 491 -7.93 -30.91 -28.74
CA GLN A 491 -7.95 -29.71 -29.59
C GLN A 491 -9.12 -28.80 -29.18
N ASP A 492 -9.02 -28.10 -28.06
CA ASP A 492 -10.08 -27.17 -27.67
C ASP A 492 -9.95 -25.85 -28.45
N LYS A 493 -11.08 -25.37 -28.97
CA LYS A 493 -11.25 -24.09 -29.69
C LYS A 493 -10.99 -22.91 -28.73
N ALA A 494 -9.74 -22.71 -28.31
CA ALA A 494 -9.36 -21.53 -27.54
C ALA A 494 -9.57 -20.27 -28.40
N LYS A 495 -10.34 -19.31 -27.89
CA LYS A 495 -10.65 -18.05 -28.59
C LYS A 495 -9.38 -17.20 -28.64
N LYS A 496 -8.70 -17.20 -29.79
CA LYS A 496 -7.43 -16.47 -29.99
C LYS A 496 -7.68 -14.95 -29.89
N MET A 497 -7.06 -14.28 -28.92
CA MET A 497 -6.95 -12.82 -28.92
C MET A 497 -5.86 -12.37 -29.89
N ASN A 498 -6.08 -11.25 -30.59
CA ASN A 498 -5.12 -10.72 -31.55
C ASN A 498 -3.92 -10.08 -30.81
N THR A 499 -2.74 -10.68 -30.95
CA THR A 499 -1.49 -10.21 -30.33
C THR A 499 -1.13 -8.76 -30.69
N LYS A 500 -1.40 -8.34 -31.94
CA LYS A 500 -1.17 -6.95 -32.36
C LYS A 500 -2.12 -5.99 -31.65
N PHE A 501 -3.37 -6.40 -31.44
CA PHE A 501 -4.35 -5.62 -30.69
C PHE A 501 -3.95 -5.45 -29.23
N VAL A 502 -3.51 -6.54 -28.57
CA VAL A 502 -3.04 -6.51 -27.18
C VAL A 502 -1.88 -5.53 -27.00
N HIS A 503 -0.80 -5.67 -27.78
CA HIS A 503 0.35 -4.78 -27.65
C HIS A 503 -0.01 -3.33 -28.02
N LYS A 504 -0.86 -3.13 -29.03
CA LYS A 504 -1.33 -1.79 -29.39
C LYS A 504 -2.12 -1.15 -28.25
N LEU A 505 -3.01 -1.89 -27.58
CA LEU A 505 -3.78 -1.35 -26.46
C LEU A 505 -2.89 -1.04 -25.25
N GLU A 506 -1.98 -1.94 -24.89
CA GLU A 506 -1.01 -1.71 -23.82
C GLU A 506 -0.14 -0.47 -24.09
N LEU A 507 0.36 -0.33 -25.32
CA LEU A 507 1.10 0.83 -25.76
C LEU A 507 0.25 2.10 -25.69
N THR A 508 -0.99 2.07 -26.17
CA THR A 508 -1.91 3.21 -26.09
C THR A 508 -2.12 3.64 -24.65
N VAL A 509 -2.38 2.70 -23.74
CA VAL A 509 -2.53 3.00 -22.31
C VAL A 509 -1.24 3.57 -21.73
N ALA A 510 -0.08 2.97 -22.02
CA ALA A 510 1.21 3.49 -21.56
C ALA A 510 1.47 4.93 -22.04
N VAL A 511 1.20 5.24 -23.31
CA VAL A 511 1.36 6.59 -23.87
C VAL A 511 0.38 7.58 -23.23
N LEU A 512 -0.88 7.18 -23.03
CA LEU A 512 -1.87 8.02 -22.35
C LEU A 512 -1.45 8.33 -20.90
N LEU A 513 -0.99 7.33 -20.14
CA LEU A 513 -0.51 7.51 -18.78
C LEU A 513 0.70 8.44 -18.72
N LEU A 514 1.69 8.25 -19.61
CA LEU A 514 2.86 9.13 -19.69
C LEU A 514 2.44 10.56 -20.03
N THR A 515 1.48 10.74 -20.94
CA THR A 515 1.00 12.07 -21.35
C THR A 515 0.32 12.78 -20.17
N VAL A 516 -0.56 12.08 -19.45
CA VAL A 516 -1.22 12.62 -18.24
C VAL A 516 -0.19 12.93 -17.15
N ALA A 517 0.74 12.01 -16.89
CA ALA A 517 1.78 12.21 -15.87
C ALA A 517 2.70 13.38 -16.20
N LEU A 518 3.09 13.56 -17.47
CA LEU A 518 3.91 14.70 -17.92
C LEU A 518 3.16 16.03 -17.82
N ARG A 519 1.87 16.06 -18.20
CA ARG A 519 1.03 17.25 -18.03
C ARG A 519 0.92 17.64 -16.55
N GLU A 520 0.55 16.68 -15.70
CA GLU A 520 0.36 16.94 -14.27
C GLU A 520 1.70 17.19 -13.55
N ALA A 521 2.83 16.67 -14.03
CA ALA A 521 4.14 16.94 -13.43
C ALA A 521 4.49 18.43 -13.45
N VAL A 522 4.11 19.16 -14.50
CA VAL A 522 4.31 20.62 -14.56
C VAL A 522 3.56 21.30 -13.43
N PHE A 523 2.30 20.94 -13.22
CA PHE A 523 1.46 21.51 -12.17
C PHE A 523 1.90 21.11 -10.77
N LEU A 524 2.36 19.87 -10.59
CA LEU A 524 2.94 19.42 -9.32
C LEU A 524 4.15 20.26 -8.92
N VAL A 525 4.99 20.64 -9.88
CA VAL A 525 6.13 21.51 -9.62
C VAL A 525 5.64 22.93 -9.28
N THR A 526 4.75 23.52 -10.07
CA THR A 526 4.27 24.88 -9.83
C THR A 526 3.50 25.01 -8.53
N SER A 527 2.59 24.08 -8.21
CA SER A 527 1.86 24.07 -6.94
C SER A 527 2.78 23.75 -5.76
N SER A 528 3.87 23.00 -5.97
CA SER A 528 4.89 22.80 -4.93
C SER A 528 5.70 24.05 -4.63
N ILE A 529 6.02 24.86 -5.64
CA ILE A 529 6.67 26.17 -5.44
C ILE A 529 5.72 27.08 -4.66
N GLY A 530 4.43 27.10 -5.02
CA GLY A 530 3.39 27.83 -4.29
C GLY A 530 3.31 27.43 -2.81
N ARG A 531 3.27 26.12 -2.52
CA ARG A 531 3.30 25.60 -1.13
C ARG A 531 4.55 26.01 -0.38
N HIS A 532 5.70 25.99 -1.03
CA HIS A 532 6.95 26.38 -0.38
C HIS A 532 6.96 27.88 -0.04
N ALA A 533 6.46 28.72 -0.95
CA ALA A 533 6.28 30.15 -0.67
C ALA A 533 5.27 30.40 0.46
N GLU A 534 4.15 29.68 0.48
CA GLU A 534 3.16 29.75 1.57
C GLU A 534 3.78 29.39 2.92
N THR A 535 4.60 28.33 2.99
CA THR A 535 5.31 27.97 4.24
C THR A 535 6.35 28.98 4.70
N GLN A 536 6.80 29.86 3.81
CA GLN A 536 7.71 30.96 4.12
C GLN A 536 6.95 32.29 4.33
N GLU A 537 5.62 32.24 4.43
CA GLU A 537 4.73 33.40 4.57
C GLU A 537 4.80 34.41 3.41
N ASP A 538 5.35 34.02 2.26
CA ASP A 538 5.34 34.82 1.02
C ASP A 538 4.05 34.56 0.23
N PHE A 539 2.95 35.13 0.73
CA PHE A 539 1.60 34.90 0.19
C PHE A 539 1.41 35.41 -1.25
N THR A 540 2.11 36.49 -1.64
CA THR A 540 2.03 37.03 -3.01
C THR A 540 2.64 36.08 -4.02
N THR A 541 3.84 35.56 -3.73
CA THR A 541 4.46 34.54 -4.58
C THR A 541 3.66 33.24 -4.56
N ALA A 542 3.14 32.83 -3.41
CA ALA A 542 2.30 31.64 -3.29
C ALA A 542 1.07 31.71 -4.21
N LEU A 543 0.31 32.80 -4.13
CA LEU A 543 -0.87 33.03 -4.97
C LEU A 543 -0.53 33.06 -6.46
N THR A 544 0.57 33.71 -6.84
CA THR A 544 1.03 33.74 -8.24
C THR A 544 1.25 32.33 -8.80
N TRP A 545 1.86 31.44 -8.01
CA TRP A 545 2.09 30.06 -8.43
C TRP A 545 0.83 29.19 -8.36
N TYR A 546 -0.07 29.44 -7.40
CA TYR A 546 -1.37 28.76 -7.34
C TYR A 546 -2.28 29.15 -8.50
N ASP A 547 -2.33 30.41 -8.89
CA ASP A 547 -3.10 30.86 -10.07
C ASP A 547 -2.58 30.18 -11.35
N ARG A 548 -1.26 30.05 -11.50
CA ARG A 548 -0.64 29.29 -12.61
C ARG A 548 -0.98 27.80 -12.58
N SER A 549 -1.30 27.26 -11.40
CA SER A 549 -1.60 25.84 -11.19
C SER A 549 -3.11 25.53 -11.23
N ALA A 550 -3.97 26.54 -11.39
CA ALA A 550 -5.42 26.41 -11.24
C ALA A 550 -6.12 25.45 -12.22
N SER A 551 -5.42 24.97 -13.26
CA SER A 551 -5.93 24.01 -14.25
C SER A 551 -5.50 22.55 -13.97
N GLU A 552 -4.82 22.29 -12.86
CA GLU A 552 -4.39 20.95 -12.47
C GLU A 552 -5.60 20.04 -12.17
N TRP A 553 -5.55 18.78 -12.60
CA TRP A 553 -6.62 17.83 -12.28
C TRP A 553 -6.44 17.24 -10.89
N PHE A 554 -5.19 17.11 -10.45
CA PHE A 554 -4.82 16.59 -9.14
C PHE A 554 -4.44 17.71 -8.18
N SER A 555 -5.42 18.57 -7.87
CA SER A 555 -5.17 19.80 -7.12
C SER A 555 -5.01 19.62 -5.61
N ARG A 556 -5.42 18.48 -5.06
CA ARG A 556 -5.44 18.23 -3.61
C ARG A 556 -6.07 19.41 -2.88
N ASP A 557 -5.30 20.09 -2.03
CA ASP A 557 -5.75 21.21 -1.21
C ASP A 557 -5.41 22.58 -1.84
N MET A 558 -4.82 22.64 -3.04
CA MET A 558 -4.34 23.90 -3.63
C MET A 558 -5.44 24.96 -3.78
N HIS A 559 -6.63 24.60 -4.25
CA HIS A 559 -7.74 25.56 -4.38
C HIS A 559 -8.23 26.06 -3.03
N LEU A 560 -8.17 25.22 -2.00
CA LEU A 560 -8.52 25.60 -0.63
C LEU A 560 -7.50 26.59 -0.06
N SER A 561 -6.19 26.34 -0.22
CA SER A 561 -5.12 27.29 0.14
C SER A 561 -5.26 28.62 -0.62
N ARG A 562 -5.53 28.55 -1.93
CA ARG A 562 -5.77 29.74 -2.76
C ARG A 562 -6.95 30.55 -2.24
N ALA A 563 -8.08 29.92 -1.93
CA ALA A 563 -9.24 30.60 -1.37
C ALA A 563 -8.92 31.24 -0.02
N LEU A 564 -8.24 30.51 0.87
CA LEU A 564 -7.86 31.00 2.21
C LEU A 564 -7.00 32.25 2.13
N LEU A 565 -5.93 32.22 1.33
CA LEU A 565 -5.01 33.35 1.17
C LEU A 565 -5.70 34.58 0.57
N ARG A 566 -6.59 34.39 -0.41
CA ARG A 566 -7.39 35.48 -1.00
C ARG A 566 -8.36 36.08 0.03
N THR A 567 -8.97 35.25 0.87
CA THR A 567 -9.81 35.72 1.99
C THR A 567 -9.01 36.56 2.98
N MET A 568 -7.80 36.12 3.35
CA MET A 568 -6.90 36.88 4.22
C MET A 568 -6.48 38.24 3.64
N GLN A 569 -6.42 38.38 2.32
CA GLN A 569 -6.15 39.64 1.62
C GLN A 569 -7.40 40.52 1.42
N GLY A 570 -8.58 40.07 1.86
CA GLY A 570 -9.85 40.78 1.65
C GLY A 570 -10.40 40.66 0.22
N GLU A 571 -9.82 39.82 -0.63
CA GLU A 571 -10.18 39.65 -2.04
C GLU A 571 -11.34 38.66 -2.19
N THR A 572 -12.48 38.99 -1.59
CA THR A 572 -13.62 38.06 -1.41
C THR A 572 -14.24 37.53 -2.71
N LEU A 573 -14.10 38.24 -3.84
CA LEU A 573 -14.55 37.76 -5.15
C LEU A 573 -13.65 36.63 -5.66
N GLN A 574 -12.33 36.83 -5.62
CA GLN A 574 -11.35 35.85 -6.09
C GLN A 574 -11.29 34.64 -5.15
N ALA A 575 -11.52 34.86 -3.85
CA ALA A 575 -11.71 33.78 -2.89
C ALA A 575 -12.91 32.90 -3.26
N GLN A 576 -14.04 33.50 -3.65
CA GLN A 576 -15.21 32.76 -4.11
C GLN A 576 -14.93 31.97 -5.40
N GLU A 577 -14.23 32.56 -6.38
CA GLU A 577 -13.85 31.84 -7.61
C GLU A 577 -12.97 30.62 -7.32
N ALA A 578 -12.06 30.74 -6.35
CA ALA A 578 -11.23 29.62 -5.90
C ALA A 578 -12.06 28.55 -5.17
N MET A 579 -13.05 28.96 -4.37
CA MET A 579 -14.00 28.03 -3.73
C MET A 579 -14.91 27.33 -4.73
N ASP A 580 -15.40 28.02 -5.75
CA ASP A 580 -16.20 27.41 -6.81
C ASP A 580 -15.39 26.36 -7.58
N ALA A 581 -14.09 26.62 -7.79
CA ALA A 581 -13.17 25.64 -8.35
C ALA A 581 -12.96 24.44 -7.42
N PHE A 582 -12.84 24.66 -6.11
CA PHE A 582 -12.75 23.60 -5.12
C PHE A 582 -14.01 22.72 -5.10
N PHE A 583 -15.20 23.31 -5.00
CA PHE A 583 -16.47 22.56 -4.90
C PHE A 583 -16.83 21.79 -6.17
N ARG A 584 -16.36 22.22 -7.35
CA ARG A 584 -16.45 21.40 -8.58
C ARG A 584 -15.70 20.08 -8.48
N LEU A 585 -14.70 20.00 -7.60
CA LEU A 585 -13.84 18.84 -7.43
C LEU A 585 -14.17 18.05 -6.16
N ASN A 586 -14.49 18.73 -5.05
CA ASN A 586 -14.70 18.12 -3.75
C ASN A 586 -15.68 18.90 -2.88
N ALA A 587 -16.94 18.47 -2.87
CA ALA A 587 -17.97 19.00 -1.98
C ALA A 587 -18.15 18.18 -0.69
N GLU A 588 -17.37 17.10 -0.53
CA GLU A 588 -17.43 16.19 0.61
C GLU A 588 -16.44 16.59 1.72
N ASP A 589 -15.53 17.53 1.43
CA ASP A 589 -14.54 18.02 2.39
C ASP A 589 -15.15 19.13 3.29
N PRO A 590 -15.29 18.91 4.60
CA PRO A 590 -15.89 19.89 5.51
C PRO A 590 -15.08 21.19 5.59
N ARG A 591 -13.76 21.16 5.32
CA ARG A 591 -12.89 22.35 5.38
C ARG A 591 -13.30 23.39 4.34
N GLY A 592 -13.75 22.94 3.16
CA GLY A 592 -14.24 23.83 2.11
C GLY A 592 -15.52 24.56 2.53
N TRP A 593 -16.45 23.84 3.15
CA TRP A 593 -17.70 24.42 3.64
C TRP A 593 -17.48 25.37 4.81
N ARG A 594 -16.53 25.07 5.71
CA ARG A 594 -16.11 26.03 6.74
C ARG A 594 -15.62 27.31 6.06
N LEU A 595 -14.63 27.22 5.17
CA LEU A 595 -14.05 28.41 4.52
C LEU A 595 -15.10 29.21 3.72
N GLN A 596 -16.05 28.54 3.08
CA GLN A 596 -17.17 29.18 2.42
C GLN A 596 -18.02 30.01 3.39
N GLY A 597 -18.25 29.52 4.61
CA GLY A 597 -18.91 30.26 5.68
C GLY A 597 -18.12 31.48 6.13
N ASP A 598 -16.79 31.39 6.25
CA ASP A 598 -15.95 32.54 6.60
C ASP A 598 -16.04 33.65 5.55
N ILE A 599 -16.01 33.26 4.28
CA ILE A 599 -16.15 34.18 3.14
C ILE A 599 -17.52 34.86 3.18
N ALA A 600 -18.59 34.10 3.44
CA ALA A 600 -19.96 34.64 3.54
C ALA A 600 -20.11 35.60 4.73
N ARG A 601 -19.60 35.23 5.91
CA ARG A 601 -19.62 36.08 7.11
C ARG A 601 -18.83 37.37 6.90
N THR A 602 -17.66 37.30 6.24
CA THR A 602 -16.86 38.48 5.88
C THR A 602 -17.61 39.44 4.93
N LYS A 603 -18.48 38.91 4.06
CA LYS A 603 -19.36 39.69 3.19
C LYS A 603 -20.60 40.27 3.92
N GLY A 604 -20.79 39.94 5.20
CA GLY A 604 -21.97 40.33 5.99
C GLY A 604 -23.22 39.50 5.68
N ASN A 605 -23.11 38.39 4.95
CA ASN A 605 -24.23 37.49 4.69
C ASN A 605 -24.25 36.37 5.74
N LEU A 606 -24.91 36.64 6.87
CA LEU A 606 -24.96 35.71 8.01
C LEU A 606 -25.76 34.44 7.69
N GLU A 607 -26.82 34.55 6.90
CA GLU A 607 -27.64 33.39 6.48
C GLU A 607 -26.82 32.39 5.66
N ALA A 608 -26.14 32.86 4.61
CA ALA A 608 -25.28 32.01 3.81
C ALA A 608 -24.07 31.46 4.60
N ALA A 609 -23.60 32.19 5.61
CA ALA A 609 -22.56 31.70 6.50
C ALA A 609 -23.08 30.56 7.39
N ALA A 610 -24.27 30.71 7.96
CA ALA A 610 -24.92 29.69 8.78
C ALA A 610 -25.13 28.39 7.99
N ASP A 611 -25.65 28.48 6.77
CA ASP A 611 -25.86 27.33 5.88
C ASP A 611 -24.55 26.59 5.58
N ALA A 612 -23.48 27.34 5.26
CA ALA A 612 -22.19 26.77 4.95
C ALA A 612 -21.55 26.09 6.18
N TYR A 613 -21.63 26.71 7.37
CA TYR A 613 -21.15 26.10 8.61
C TYR A 613 -21.99 24.90 9.03
N ALA A 614 -23.31 24.94 8.85
CA ALA A 614 -24.19 23.80 9.10
C ALA A 614 -23.82 22.62 8.21
N LYS A 615 -23.51 22.89 6.92
CA LYS A 615 -23.03 21.84 6.01
C LYS A 615 -21.67 21.28 6.43
N ALA A 616 -20.73 22.14 6.84
CA ALA A 616 -19.45 21.70 7.38
C ALA A 616 -19.63 20.83 8.63
N TYR A 617 -20.58 21.20 9.50
CA TYR A 617 -20.92 20.49 10.73
C TYR A 617 -21.50 19.10 10.45
N GLU A 618 -22.41 18.98 9.48
CA GLU A 618 -22.96 17.69 9.02
C GLU A 618 -21.85 16.75 8.54
N LEU A 619 -20.88 17.29 7.78
CA LEU A 619 -19.82 16.49 7.15
C LEU A 619 -18.67 16.13 8.11
N GLY A 620 -18.33 17.02 9.05
CA GLY A 620 -17.01 16.98 9.71
C GLY A 620 -16.96 17.28 11.21
N ARG A 621 -18.10 17.42 11.92
CA ARG A 621 -18.14 17.84 13.33
C ARG A 621 -17.27 17.04 14.30
N TRP A 622 -16.97 15.79 14.00
CA TRP A 622 -16.14 14.93 14.86
C TRP A 622 -14.63 15.10 14.67
N ASN A 623 -14.19 15.94 13.72
CA ASN A 623 -12.78 16.07 13.35
C ASN A 623 -12.21 17.46 13.65
N ASP A 624 -13.03 18.49 13.50
CA ASP A 624 -12.60 19.89 13.59
C ASP A 624 -13.63 20.70 14.37
N LEU A 625 -13.27 21.05 15.60
CA LEU A 625 -14.17 21.75 16.53
C LEU A 625 -14.32 23.23 16.18
N SER A 626 -13.42 23.79 15.37
CA SER A 626 -13.57 25.14 14.81
C SER A 626 -14.85 25.29 13.99
N ILE A 627 -15.36 24.20 13.41
CA ILE A 627 -16.64 24.17 12.69
C ILE A 627 -17.81 24.45 13.64
N ALA A 628 -17.83 23.77 14.79
CA ALA A 628 -18.89 23.95 15.78
C ALA A 628 -18.82 25.35 16.40
N LEU A 629 -17.61 25.86 16.65
CA LEU A 629 -17.38 27.23 17.10
C LEU A 629 -17.93 28.25 16.09
N ALA A 630 -17.54 28.14 14.82
CA ALA A 630 -17.97 29.08 13.78
C ALA A 630 -19.49 29.08 13.58
N LEU A 631 -20.12 27.90 13.65
CA LEU A 631 -21.58 27.78 13.59
C LEU A 631 -22.25 28.45 14.80
N ALA A 632 -21.76 28.18 16.01
CA ALA A 632 -22.31 28.77 17.23
C ALA A 632 -22.22 30.31 17.24
N GLU A 633 -21.08 30.85 16.79
CA GLU A 633 -20.86 32.29 16.68
C GLU A 633 -21.87 32.96 15.73
N VAL A 634 -22.07 32.40 14.53
CA VAL A 634 -23.00 32.98 13.54
C VAL A 634 -24.45 32.89 13.99
N LEU A 635 -24.86 31.81 14.64
CA LEU A 635 -26.22 31.69 15.16
C LEU A 635 -26.47 32.73 16.27
N GLY A 636 -25.52 32.89 17.20
CA GLY A 636 -25.62 33.91 18.25
C GLY A 636 -25.60 35.35 17.73
N GLU A 637 -24.91 35.62 16.61
CA GLU A 637 -24.95 36.92 15.93
C GLU A 637 -26.29 37.17 15.23
N SER A 638 -26.87 36.15 14.59
CA SER A 638 -28.12 36.26 13.83
C SER A 638 -29.33 36.51 14.73
N GLU A 639 -29.37 35.88 15.90
CA GLU A 639 -30.42 36.08 16.92
C GLU A 639 -30.44 37.52 17.49
N GLN A 640 -29.28 38.16 17.57
CA GLN A 640 -29.15 39.55 18.02
C GLN A 640 -29.53 40.57 16.94
N GLY A 641 -29.55 40.15 15.66
CA GLY A 641 -29.70 41.00 14.47
C GLY A 641 -31.10 41.08 13.83
N ALA A 642 -32.12 40.40 14.39
CA ALA A 642 -33.49 40.35 13.85
C ALA A 642 -33.64 39.77 12.43
N THR A 643 -32.66 38.99 11.97
CA THR A 643 -32.76 38.17 10.75
C THR A 643 -32.85 36.70 11.16
N SER A 644 -34.05 36.14 11.15
CA SER A 644 -34.30 34.73 11.43
C SER A 644 -33.75 33.87 10.30
N SER A 645 -32.66 33.12 10.54
CA SER A 645 -32.41 31.92 9.74
C SER A 645 -33.51 30.92 10.08
N GLU A 646 -34.39 30.59 9.15
CA GLU A 646 -35.58 29.75 9.38
C GLU A 646 -35.25 28.28 9.77
N GLN A 647 -33.98 27.87 9.72
CA GLN A 647 -33.61 26.45 9.84
C GLN A 647 -33.16 25.98 11.23
N PHE A 648 -32.46 26.78 12.05
CA PHE A 648 -31.99 26.37 13.40
C PHE A 648 -31.67 27.58 14.30
N SER A 649 -31.98 27.50 15.60
CA SER A 649 -31.50 28.46 16.62
C SER A 649 -30.32 27.90 17.45
N LEU A 650 -29.55 28.77 18.10
CA LEU A 650 -28.47 28.38 18.99
C LEU A 650 -29.00 27.58 20.19
N GLU A 651 -30.15 27.96 20.74
CA GLU A 651 -30.82 27.20 21.81
C GLU A 651 -31.16 25.77 21.39
N GLU A 652 -31.66 25.58 20.17
CA GLU A 652 -32.01 24.27 19.63
C GLU A 652 -30.78 23.38 19.44
N MET A 653 -29.66 23.97 19.00
CA MET A 653 -28.39 23.26 18.80
C MET A 653 -27.63 22.97 20.10
N LYS A 654 -27.92 23.70 21.18
CA LYS A 654 -27.18 23.62 22.45
C LYS A 654 -27.01 22.18 22.98
N PRO A 655 -28.04 21.31 23.05
CA PRO A 655 -27.88 19.96 23.59
C PRO A 655 -26.88 19.12 22.80
N GLU A 656 -26.86 19.28 21.48
CA GLU A 656 -25.95 18.56 20.61
C GLU A 656 -24.52 19.12 20.72
N MET A 657 -24.38 20.44 20.73
CA MET A 657 -23.08 21.09 20.94
C MET A 657 -22.47 20.74 22.30
N ASP A 658 -23.29 20.65 23.36
CA ASP A 658 -22.86 20.23 24.70
C ASP A 658 -22.30 18.81 24.69
N ALA A 659 -22.96 17.90 23.97
CA ALA A 659 -22.53 16.51 23.84
C ALA A 659 -21.24 16.38 23.02
N LEU A 660 -21.14 17.13 21.91
CA LEU A 660 -19.96 17.17 21.06
C LEU A 660 -18.76 17.72 21.82
N LEU A 661 -18.90 18.91 22.43
CA LEU A 661 -17.86 19.55 23.23
C LEU A 661 -17.41 18.63 24.37
N GLY A 662 -18.35 18.01 25.10
CA GLY A 662 -18.02 17.04 26.14
C GLY A 662 -17.14 15.89 25.64
N SER A 663 -17.43 15.35 24.45
CA SER A 663 -16.66 14.28 23.82
C SER A 663 -15.24 14.75 23.43
N PHE A 664 -15.11 15.97 22.89
CA PHE A 664 -13.81 16.57 22.59
C PHE A 664 -12.99 16.82 23.86
N ILE A 665 -13.60 17.35 24.93
CA ILE A 665 -12.93 17.54 26.22
C ILE A 665 -12.40 16.21 26.78
N GLU A 666 -13.19 15.14 26.70
CA GLU A 666 -12.72 13.82 27.13
C GLU A 666 -11.55 13.33 26.28
N ALA A 667 -11.62 13.49 24.95
CA ALA A 667 -10.53 13.13 24.04
C ALA A 667 -9.25 13.94 24.33
N ILE A 668 -9.36 15.25 24.57
CA ILE A 668 -8.25 16.15 24.91
C ILE A 668 -7.61 15.76 26.23
N VAL A 669 -8.40 15.51 27.27
CA VAL A 669 -7.88 15.11 28.59
C VAL A 669 -7.13 13.77 28.52
N ARG A 670 -7.60 12.84 27.68
CA ARG A 670 -6.93 11.55 27.44
C ARG A 670 -5.82 11.62 26.39
N ASN A 671 -5.62 12.78 25.77
CA ASN A 671 -4.77 13.00 24.59
C ASN A 671 -4.99 11.95 23.48
N ALA A 672 -6.25 11.56 23.26
CA ALA A 672 -6.60 10.59 22.22
C ALA A 672 -6.21 11.15 20.84
N HIS A 673 -5.55 10.34 20.01
CA HIS A 673 -5.06 10.76 18.69
C HIS A 673 -4.20 12.04 18.69
N PHE A 674 -3.49 12.33 19.79
CA PHE A 674 -2.69 13.55 19.96
C PHE A 674 -3.50 14.86 19.89
N ILE A 675 -4.82 14.81 20.13
CA ILE A 675 -5.71 15.98 19.99
C ILE A 675 -5.35 17.14 20.93
N ALA A 676 -4.71 16.88 22.08
CA ALA A 676 -4.25 17.94 22.97
C ALA A 676 -3.12 18.79 22.36
N LEU A 677 -2.50 18.32 21.26
CA LEU A 677 -1.49 19.04 20.51
C LEU A 677 -2.06 19.76 19.27
N SER A 678 -3.31 19.47 18.87
CA SER A 678 -3.98 20.11 17.72
C SER A 678 -4.75 21.37 18.13
N HIS A 679 -5.15 22.17 17.13
CA HIS A 679 -5.96 23.39 17.30
C HIS A 679 -7.33 23.14 17.97
N ASN A 680 -7.87 21.93 17.85
CA ASN A 680 -9.10 21.51 18.54
C ASN A 680 -9.08 21.78 20.06
N ALA A 681 -7.90 21.79 20.70
CA ALA A 681 -7.80 22.11 22.13
C ALA A 681 -8.07 23.60 22.39
N GLU A 682 -7.52 24.49 21.57
CA GLU A 682 -7.84 25.91 21.60
C GLU A 682 -9.31 26.19 21.24
N ASP A 683 -9.82 25.54 20.20
CA ASP A 683 -11.21 25.70 19.78
C ASP A 683 -12.20 25.22 20.85
N ALA A 684 -11.83 24.19 21.62
CA ALA A 684 -12.65 23.74 22.75
C ALA A 684 -12.73 24.80 23.86
N ILE A 685 -11.63 25.51 24.11
CA ILE A 685 -11.58 26.62 25.08
C ILE A 685 -12.43 27.78 24.57
N ALA A 686 -12.27 28.16 23.29
CA ALA A 686 -13.02 29.24 22.67
C ALA A 686 -14.52 28.96 22.62
N LEU A 687 -14.94 27.77 22.19
CA LEU A 687 -16.34 27.36 22.18
C LEU A 687 -16.94 27.33 23.60
N SER A 688 -16.18 26.83 24.58
CA SER A 688 -16.62 26.86 25.98
C SER A 688 -16.85 28.30 26.47
N ALA A 689 -15.92 29.20 26.18
CA ALA A 689 -16.04 30.61 26.57
C ALA A 689 -17.23 31.30 25.88
N PHE A 690 -17.44 31.02 24.59
CA PHE A 690 -18.59 31.53 23.84
C PHE A 690 -19.91 31.05 24.45
N LEU A 691 -20.07 29.74 24.66
CA LEU A 691 -21.29 29.17 25.24
C LEU A 691 -21.53 29.61 26.68
N ALA A 692 -20.49 29.85 27.48
CA ALA A 692 -20.62 30.43 28.82
C ALA A 692 -21.24 31.83 28.80
N LYS A 693 -20.87 32.64 27.79
CA LYS A 693 -21.42 33.99 27.61
C LYS A 693 -22.87 33.95 27.14
N GLN A 694 -23.21 33.06 26.21
CA GLN A 694 -24.58 32.95 25.68
C GLN A 694 -25.55 32.27 26.65
N PHE A 695 -25.06 31.33 27.48
CA PHE A 695 -25.87 30.57 28.43
C PHE A 695 -25.36 30.71 29.88
N PRO A 696 -25.64 31.84 30.56
CA PRO A 696 -25.12 32.12 31.90
C PRO A 696 -25.43 31.05 32.95
N GLU A 697 -26.59 30.39 32.85
CA GLU A 697 -26.98 29.30 33.77
C GLU A 697 -26.07 28.07 33.65
N SER A 698 -25.51 27.83 32.46
CA SER A 698 -24.58 26.73 32.18
C SER A 698 -23.11 27.16 32.25
N ALA A 699 -22.81 28.44 32.48
CA ALA A 699 -21.46 29.00 32.47
C ALA A 699 -20.46 28.23 33.36
N PRO A 700 -20.79 27.84 34.62
CA PRO A 700 -19.86 27.10 35.46
C PRO A 700 -19.38 25.77 34.84
N ARG A 701 -20.25 25.10 34.07
CA ARG A 701 -19.89 23.86 33.39
C ARG A 701 -18.89 24.11 32.26
N TYR A 702 -19.10 25.15 31.46
CA TYR A 702 -18.22 25.49 30.34
C TYR A 702 -16.87 26.02 30.82
N GLU A 703 -16.83 26.80 31.91
CA GLU A 703 -15.58 27.22 32.54
C GLU A 703 -14.72 26.03 32.98
N VAL A 704 -15.36 24.99 33.55
CA VAL A 704 -14.68 23.74 33.89
C VAL A 704 -14.17 23.01 32.64
N PHE A 705 -14.94 22.98 31.55
CA PHE A 705 -14.49 22.41 30.27
C PHE A 705 -13.27 23.14 29.71
N ALA A 706 -13.31 24.46 29.63
CA ALA A 706 -12.19 25.29 29.19
C ALA A 706 -10.93 25.04 30.04
N ALA A 707 -11.07 25.03 31.37
CA ALA A 707 -9.95 24.77 32.28
C ALA A 707 -9.34 23.38 32.09
N ARG A 708 -10.17 22.34 31.87
CA ARG A 708 -9.70 20.98 31.61
C ARG A 708 -8.94 20.86 30.29
N ALA A 709 -9.45 21.48 29.22
CA ALA A 709 -8.78 21.51 27.93
C ALA A 709 -7.43 22.24 28.01
N ASP A 710 -7.41 23.44 28.60
CA ASP A 710 -6.19 24.25 28.75
C ASP A 710 -5.12 23.52 29.56
N PHE A 711 -5.50 22.91 30.69
CA PHE A 711 -4.57 22.14 31.51
C PHE A 711 -3.97 20.95 30.75
N ALA A 712 -4.80 20.15 30.09
CA ALA A 712 -4.35 18.99 29.33
C ALA A 712 -3.44 19.38 28.14
N MET A 713 -3.84 20.40 27.38
CA MET A 713 -3.05 20.96 26.28
C MET A 713 -1.67 21.43 26.75
N ARG A 714 -1.61 22.23 27.81
CA ARG A 714 -0.34 22.73 28.37
C ARG A 714 0.53 21.60 28.89
N ALA A 715 -0.07 20.62 29.57
CA ALA A 715 0.64 19.46 30.08
C ALA A 715 1.28 18.63 28.95
N GLU A 716 0.52 18.34 27.88
CA GLU A 716 1.03 17.57 26.74
C GLU A 716 2.07 18.35 25.92
N ARG A 717 1.87 19.65 25.69
CA ARG A 717 2.87 20.50 25.04
C ARG A 717 4.16 20.60 25.85
N ALA A 718 4.07 20.66 27.17
CA ALA A 718 5.23 20.64 28.05
C ALA A 718 5.96 19.28 28.00
N LYS A 719 5.23 18.16 27.93
CA LYS A 719 5.82 16.82 27.72
C LYS A 719 6.54 16.74 26.37
N LEU A 720 5.93 17.24 25.29
CA LEU A 720 6.52 17.24 23.96
C LEU A 720 7.80 18.09 23.90
N LYS A 721 7.79 19.28 24.50
CA LYS A 721 8.98 20.15 24.61
C LYS A 721 10.15 19.50 25.38
N ARG A 722 9.86 18.58 26.29
CA ARG A 722 10.86 17.82 27.06
C ARG A 722 11.32 16.53 26.36
N ARG A 723 10.73 16.17 25.21
CA ARG A 723 11.08 14.94 24.49
C ARG A 723 12.52 15.05 23.97
N PRO A 724 13.38 14.05 24.22
CA PRO A 724 14.74 14.08 23.69
C PRO A 724 14.69 14.10 22.16
N THR A 725 15.55 14.93 21.56
CA THR A 725 15.73 14.97 20.10
C THR A 725 16.28 13.63 19.62
N GLY A 726 15.87 13.21 18.42
CA GLY A 726 16.50 12.09 17.76
C GLY A 726 17.97 12.35 17.46
N TYR A 727 18.75 11.29 17.25
CA TYR A 727 20.18 11.41 16.98
C TYR A 727 20.55 11.36 15.49
N LEU A 728 19.60 11.06 14.59
CA LEU A 728 19.88 10.94 13.14
C LEU A 728 19.50 12.18 12.33
N TRP A 729 18.51 12.96 12.77
CA TRP A 729 18.03 14.19 12.15
C TRP A 729 17.33 15.06 13.20
#